data_AF-A0A0K0E3N0-F1
#
_entry.id   AF-A0A0K0E3N0-F1
#
_cell.length_a   1.000
_cell.length_b   1.000
_cell.length_c   1.000
_cell.angle_alpha   90.00
_cell.angle_beta   90.00
_cell.angle_gamma   90.00
#
_symmetry.space_group_name_H-M   'P 1'
#
loop_
_entity.id
_entity.type
_entity.pdbx_description
1 polymer ?
#
loop_
_entity_poly.entity_id
_entity_poly.type
_entity_poly.pdbx_seq_one_letter_code
_entity_poly.pdbx_strand_id
1 'polypeptide(L)'
;MHSPDIHLCKYDLNNSRKNDKKKYSPINIMTSKIFSFIPILSWLPKYKIKDNLIYDIISGITTGILHVPQGIAYSKITNVPPVYGLYVSFLTPLIYMIFGTSKHASIGTSSFICLMTAVTTQMVQEKYNLYPYENNNNTIFNSENEWMKDLTNIQIATITTFTVGLILVLGAIFRLQIITTYMPDSLIKGFTTGAAFHVALSQVDDVMGVNIPKFSGIGNLIYKIIALFKKIPYVNLYTIIVSGITLLFYYLGDNFITPFINKKIKNKFPIPYEVISMIIFTILSSIFLFHDNLKMEVVSDIPTDIPSLHLPIFKLIPDIFGNCILISLVTVTIHLSMVKMIAIKYNYENELKSSQEIYALGFTSILSSFFPVFPSGMAMSRTMVLVNSGGKTQLTNLFSCVLLALVIMYIGPFLYNLPMCVLSITIIYALRSLFLSIFQIPKMFKESKYDGAIYLVSLITTIVADIVYGLIISIIFALFTIVLRTQKPKWSLLFPVSSHIIQPLSFQSKLLNIDKNPEISKYYNDSMLTLHQPLFAVHRFEGSLIFTNGEEFKNSCLESLNELKERKGIKYLDYVNNINTDIILIIDFSRITEIDLVGIKCLNEVITTSNNNNIQIIGANVNETVLKTLEITGVTKTKIIFYDNLQKAISSITSIDNKKKKIDNKFVVKL
;
A
#
# COMPACT_ATOMS: atom_id res chain seq x y z
N MET A 1 -2.78 -12.80 9.21
CA MET A 1 -2.78 -12.83 7.72
C MET A 1 -1.43 -12.30 7.27
N HIS A 2 -0.67 -13.11 6.52
CA HIS A 2 0.72 -12.83 6.12
C HIS A 2 0.81 -11.52 5.30
N SER A 3 1.79 -10.68 5.65
CA SER A 3 2.10 -9.40 5.00
C SER A 3 2.72 -9.61 3.62
N PRO A 4 2.29 -8.88 2.57
CA PRO A 4 2.91 -8.95 1.25
C PRO A 4 4.15 -8.03 1.18
N ASP A 5 5.32 -8.63 0.95
CA ASP A 5 6.56 -7.91 0.64
C ASP A 5 6.51 -7.32 -0.78
N ILE A 6 6.83 -6.04 -0.89
CA ILE A 6 6.84 -5.27 -2.14
C ILE A 6 8.01 -5.73 -3.03
N HIS A 7 7.76 -6.64 -3.96
CA HIS A 7 8.60 -6.87 -5.14
C HIS A 7 8.06 -6.08 -6.35
N LEU A 8 7.99 -4.74 -6.25
CA LEU A 8 7.38 -3.90 -7.30
C LEU A 8 8.25 -3.71 -8.55
N CYS A 9 9.59 -3.88 -8.50
CA CYS A 9 10.44 -3.54 -9.66
C CYS A 9 10.99 -4.72 -10.46
N LYS A 10 11.08 -5.94 -9.92
CA LYS A 10 11.79 -7.03 -10.60
C LYS A 10 10.93 -7.80 -11.62
N TYR A 11 9.61 -7.84 -11.47
CA TYR A 11 8.77 -8.76 -12.24
C TYR A 11 8.37 -8.24 -13.63
N ASP A 12 8.02 -6.96 -13.78
CA ASP A 12 7.69 -6.39 -15.10
C ASP A 12 8.89 -6.47 -16.08
N LEU A 13 10.13 -6.42 -15.57
CA LEU A 13 11.34 -6.52 -16.39
C LEU A 13 11.60 -7.93 -16.93
N ASN A 14 11.23 -8.99 -16.19
CA ASN A 14 11.46 -10.36 -16.66
C ASN A 14 10.47 -10.80 -17.73
N ASN A 15 9.23 -10.28 -17.70
CA ASN A 15 8.23 -10.62 -18.71
C ASN A 15 8.44 -9.88 -20.04
N SER A 16 9.08 -8.70 -20.05
CA SER A 16 9.40 -8.02 -21.31
C SER A 16 10.49 -8.76 -22.09
N ARG A 17 11.58 -9.19 -21.43
CA ARG A 17 12.75 -9.78 -22.14
C ARG A 17 12.50 -11.14 -22.80
N LYS A 18 11.57 -11.96 -22.31
CA LYS A 18 11.34 -13.30 -22.89
C LYS A 18 10.56 -13.29 -24.21
N ASN A 19 9.87 -12.21 -24.56
CA ASN A 19 8.96 -12.19 -25.71
C ASN A 19 9.53 -11.60 -27.00
N ASP A 20 10.72 -10.99 -26.98
CA ASP A 20 11.22 -10.22 -28.13
C ASP A 20 11.86 -11.06 -29.26
N LYS A 21 11.99 -12.39 -29.14
CA LYS A 21 12.68 -13.22 -30.15
C LYS A 21 11.80 -13.81 -31.26
N LYS A 22 10.49 -13.57 -31.28
CA LYS A 22 9.63 -14.04 -32.39
C LYS A 22 9.37 -12.91 -33.37
N LYS A 23 9.82 -13.08 -34.63
CA LYS A 23 9.44 -12.22 -35.76
C LYS A 23 7.92 -12.32 -35.97
N TYR A 24 7.16 -11.42 -35.37
CA TYR A 24 5.72 -11.34 -35.56
C TYR A 24 5.41 -10.48 -36.80
N SER A 25 4.45 -10.92 -37.63
CA SER A 25 3.86 -10.05 -38.65
C SER A 25 3.26 -8.80 -38.00
N PRO A 26 3.17 -7.65 -38.69
CA PRO A 26 2.56 -6.44 -38.13
C PRO A 26 1.11 -6.68 -37.65
N ILE A 27 0.37 -7.57 -38.32
CA ILE A 27 -0.96 -8.03 -37.90
C ILE A 27 -0.93 -8.78 -36.57
N ASN A 28 0.04 -9.68 -36.37
CA ASN A 28 0.18 -10.40 -35.10
C ASN A 28 0.58 -9.45 -33.96
N ILE A 29 1.38 -8.42 -34.25
CA ILE A 29 1.72 -7.38 -33.27
C ILE A 29 0.48 -6.56 -32.91
N MET A 30 -0.28 -6.09 -33.91
CA MET A 30 -1.48 -5.28 -33.69
C MET A 30 -2.55 -6.05 -32.93
N THR A 31 -2.84 -7.29 -33.33
CA THR A 31 -3.77 -8.17 -32.61
C THR A 31 -3.29 -8.43 -31.18
N SER A 32 -2.01 -8.76 -30.97
CA SER A 32 -1.48 -8.97 -29.61
C SER A 32 -1.61 -7.73 -28.71
N LYS A 33 -1.43 -6.52 -29.27
CA LYS A 33 -1.64 -5.26 -28.55
C LYS A 33 -3.11 -5.05 -28.20
N ILE A 34 -4.04 -5.30 -29.14
CA ILE A 34 -5.49 -5.22 -28.89
C ILE A 34 -5.91 -6.20 -27.79
N PHE A 35 -5.50 -7.48 -27.88
CA PHE A 35 -5.77 -8.48 -26.84
C PHE A 35 -5.15 -8.13 -25.48
N SER A 36 -4.03 -7.40 -25.48
CA SER A 36 -3.40 -6.95 -24.23
C SER A 36 -4.14 -5.78 -23.58
N PHE A 37 -4.78 -4.93 -24.39
CA PHE A 37 -5.45 -3.71 -23.95
C PHE A 37 -6.94 -3.92 -23.62
N ILE A 38 -7.57 -4.91 -24.25
CA ILE A 38 -8.95 -5.32 -23.99
C ILE A 38 -8.95 -6.80 -23.56
N PRO A 39 -8.61 -7.11 -22.29
CA PRO A 39 -8.40 -8.49 -21.83
C PRO A 39 -9.62 -9.40 -21.96
N ILE A 40 -10.86 -8.88 -21.96
CA ILE A 40 -12.06 -9.71 -22.15
C ILE A 40 -12.01 -10.53 -23.44
N LEU A 41 -11.42 -9.98 -24.51
CA LEU A 41 -11.24 -10.69 -25.77
C LEU A 41 -10.29 -11.88 -25.65
N SER A 42 -9.44 -11.92 -24.62
CA SER A 42 -8.47 -12.98 -24.39
C SER A 42 -8.99 -14.11 -23.50
N TRP A 43 -9.75 -13.79 -22.44
CA TRP A 43 -10.19 -14.76 -21.45
C TRP A 43 -11.61 -15.28 -21.71
N LEU A 44 -12.52 -14.46 -22.25
CA LEU A 44 -13.91 -14.85 -22.47
C LEU A 44 -14.06 -15.97 -23.51
N PRO A 45 -13.32 -15.99 -24.65
CA PRO A 45 -13.38 -17.11 -25.60
C PRO A 45 -12.84 -18.43 -25.03
N LYS A 46 -12.00 -18.36 -23.98
CA LYS A 46 -11.43 -19.54 -23.31
C LYS A 46 -12.24 -19.97 -22.09
N TYR A 47 -13.41 -19.37 -21.88
CA TYR A 47 -14.24 -19.59 -20.71
C TYR A 47 -14.80 -21.01 -20.69
N LYS A 48 -14.53 -21.74 -19.61
CA LYS A 48 -15.02 -23.10 -19.40
C LYS A 48 -16.41 -23.07 -18.78
N ILE A 49 -17.44 -23.06 -19.61
CA ILE A 49 -18.85 -22.96 -19.20
C ILE A 49 -19.20 -24.04 -18.17
N LYS A 50 -18.86 -25.31 -18.43
CA LYS A 50 -19.22 -26.43 -17.56
C LYS A 50 -18.59 -26.36 -16.16
N ASP A 51 -17.38 -25.83 -16.07
CA ASP A 51 -16.61 -25.83 -14.83
C ASP A 51 -16.85 -24.57 -13.99
N ASN A 52 -17.11 -23.43 -14.63
CA ASN A 52 -17.09 -22.12 -13.98
C ASN A 52 -18.46 -21.43 -13.90
N LEU A 53 -19.40 -21.70 -14.82
CA LEU A 53 -20.62 -20.89 -14.96
C LEU A 53 -21.45 -20.84 -13.68
N ILE A 54 -21.71 -22.00 -13.07
CA ILE A 54 -22.52 -22.08 -11.85
C ILE A 54 -21.86 -21.31 -10.69
N TYR A 55 -20.53 -21.44 -10.54
CA TYR A 55 -19.80 -20.74 -9.50
C TYR A 55 -19.79 -19.22 -9.72
N ASP A 56 -19.62 -18.78 -10.97
CA ASP A 56 -19.64 -17.37 -11.31
C ASP A 56 -21.04 -16.75 -11.14
N ILE A 57 -22.12 -17.49 -11.43
CA ILE A 57 -23.50 -17.08 -11.15
C ILE A 57 -23.72 -16.93 -9.64
N ILE A 58 -23.43 -17.98 -8.86
CA ILE A 58 -23.64 -17.98 -7.40
C ILE A 58 -22.84 -16.86 -6.75
N SER A 59 -21.57 -16.74 -7.11
CA SER A 59 -20.67 -15.71 -6.60
C SER A 59 -21.11 -14.30 -7.03
N GLY A 60 -21.52 -14.12 -8.28
CA GLY A 60 -21.98 -12.84 -8.78
C GLY A 60 -23.26 -12.37 -8.10
N ILE A 61 -24.25 -13.26 -7.91
CA ILE A 61 -25.47 -12.97 -7.15
C ILE A 61 -25.12 -12.64 -5.69
N THR A 62 -24.29 -13.47 -5.04
CA THR A 62 -23.89 -13.26 -3.64
C THR A 62 -23.16 -11.93 -3.44
N THR A 63 -22.30 -11.56 -4.38
CA THR A 63 -21.58 -10.27 -4.35
C THR A 63 -22.52 -9.11 -4.65
N GLY A 64 -23.44 -9.28 -5.62
CA GLY A 64 -24.47 -8.29 -5.97
C GLY A 64 -25.40 -7.96 -4.80
N ILE A 65 -25.75 -8.96 -3.98
CA ILE A 65 -26.52 -8.78 -2.73
C ILE A 65 -25.80 -7.80 -1.79
N LEU A 66 -24.46 -7.83 -1.70
CA LEU A 66 -23.68 -6.89 -0.88
C LEU A 66 -23.54 -5.51 -1.51
N HIS A 67 -23.59 -5.41 -2.83
CA HIS A 67 -23.55 -4.12 -3.55
C HIS A 67 -24.78 -3.27 -3.28
N VAL A 68 -25.95 -3.86 -3.00
CA VAL A 68 -27.19 -3.11 -2.71
C VAL A 68 -27.06 -2.25 -1.43
N PRO A 69 -26.85 -2.81 -0.22
CA PRO A 69 -26.69 -2.04 1.01
C PRO A 69 -25.54 -1.05 0.89
N GLN A 70 -24.40 -1.51 0.39
CA GLN A 70 -23.19 -0.69 0.29
C GLN A 70 -23.36 0.45 -0.73
N GLY A 71 -24.06 0.21 -1.84
CA GLY A 71 -24.38 1.24 -2.83
C GLY A 71 -25.16 2.38 -2.19
N ILE A 72 -26.29 2.05 -1.58
CA ILE A 72 -27.19 2.99 -0.92
C ILE A 72 -26.47 3.75 0.21
N ALA A 73 -25.78 3.01 1.08
CA ALA A 73 -25.15 3.59 2.26
C ALA A 73 -23.95 4.48 1.89
N TYR A 74 -23.11 4.07 0.93
CA TYR A 74 -21.98 4.89 0.50
C TYR A 74 -22.38 6.10 -0.35
N SER A 75 -23.51 6.05 -1.06
CA SER A 75 -24.16 7.23 -1.65
C SER A 75 -24.45 8.33 -0.62
N LYS A 76 -24.95 7.91 0.55
CA LYS A 76 -25.22 8.84 1.65
C LYS A 76 -23.94 9.54 2.10
N ILE A 77 -22.84 8.79 2.23
CA ILE A 77 -21.53 9.37 2.58
C ILE A 77 -21.06 10.39 1.54
N THR A 78 -21.27 10.15 0.25
CA THR A 78 -20.96 11.12 -0.82
C THR A 78 -21.92 12.31 -0.88
N ASN A 79 -22.93 12.37 -0.01
CA ASN A 79 -24.00 13.37 -0.02
C ASN A 79 -24.79 13.42 -1.34
N VAL A 80 -25.01 12.26 -1.96
CA VAL A 80 -25.86 12.12 -3.14
C VAL A 80 -27.00 11.14 -2.86
N PRO A 81 -28.12 11.25 -3.59
CA PRO A 81 -29.20 10.27 -3.50
C PRO A 81 -28.73 8.81 -3.58
N PRO A 82 -29.36 7.89 -2.83
CA PRO A 82 -29.02 6.46 -2.78
C PRO A 82 -28.88 5.75 -4.13
N VAL A 83 -29.69 6.13 -5.11
CA VAL A 83 -29.69 5.51 -6.44
C VAL A 83 -28.33 5.59 -7.13
N TYR A 84 -27.58 6.67 -6.93
CA TYR A 84 -26.31 6.87 -7.62
C TYR A 84 -25.24 5.85 -7.20
N GLY A 85 -25.30 5.35 -5.97
CA GLY A 85 -24.40 4.30 -5.49
C GLY A 85 -24.78 2.91 -6.02
N LEU A 86 -26.06 2.70 -6.34
CA LEU A 86 -26.50 1.55 -7.11
C LEU A 86 -26.00 1.65 -8.56
N TYR A 87 -26.07 2.83 -9.19
CA TYR A 87 -25.51 3.07 -10.54
C TYR A 87 -24.00 2.84 -10.58
N VAL A 88 -23.25 3.34 -9.60
CA VAL A 88 -21.80 3.06 -9.47
C VAL A 88 -21.56 1.55 -9.40
N SER A 89 -22.31 0.84 -8.56
CA SER A 89 -22.19 -0.61 -8.38
C SER A 89 -22.69 -1.44 -9.55
N PHE A 90 -23.47 -0.84 -10.46
CA PHE A 90 -23.94 -1.47 -11.69
C PHE A 90 -22.97 -1.22 -12.85
N LEU A 91 -22.64 0.04 -13.14
CA LEU A 91 -21.88 0.43 -14.34
C LEU A 91 -20.39 0.10 -14.22
N THR A 92 -19.78 0.36 -13.07
CA THR A 92 -18.33 0.27 -12.94
C THR A 92 -17.78 -1.16 -12.98
N PRO A 93 -18.37 -2.17 -12.31
CA PRO A 93 -17.92 -3.55 -12.49
C PRO A 93 -18.15 -4.08 -13.91
N LEU A 94 -19.21 -3.64 -14.60
CA LEU A 94 -19.47 -4.02 -16.01
C LEU A 94 -18.35 -3.51 -16.93
N ILE A 95 -17.95 -2.24 -16.79
CA ILE A 95 -16.88 -1.66 -17.60
C ILE A 95 -15.52 -2.26 -17.19
N TYR A 96 -15.27 -2.43 -15.90
CA TYR A 96 -14.01 -3.02 -15.43
C TYR A 96 -13.80 -4.44 -15.97
N MET A 97 -14.84 -5.25 -16.07
CA MET A 97 -14.77 -6.60 -16.66
C MET A 97 -14.17 -6.62 -18.07
N ILE A 98 -14.32 -5.53 -18.84
CA ILE A 98 -13.80 -5.40 -20.21
C ILE A 98 -12.28 -5.19 -20.21
N PHE A 99 -11.78 -4.33 -19.32
CA PHE A 99 -10.40 -3.84 -19.33
C PHE A 99 -9.48 -4.47 -18.27
N GLY A 100 -10.05 -5.04 -17.21
CA GLY A 100 -9.34 -5.62 -16.07
C GLY A 100 -8.74 -6.99 -16.34
N THR A 101 -7.65 -7.32 -15.65
CA THR A 101 -6.94 -8.61 -15.72
C THR A 101 -7.09 -9.46 -14.45
N SER A 102 -7.39 -8.84 -13.31
CA SER A 102 -7.72 -9.58 -12.09
C SER A 102 -8.94 -10.48 -12.34
N LYS A 103 -9.03 -11.66 -11.72
CA LYS A 103 -10.21 -12.56 -11.84
C LYS A 103 -11.32 -12.27 -10.82
N HIS A 104 -10.98 -11.56 -9.74
CA HIS A 104 -11.83 -11.47 -8.55
C HIS A 104 -12.06 -10.04 -8.04
N ALA A 105 -11.58 -9.02 -8.74
CA ALA A 105 -11.77 -7.64 -8.31
C ALA A 105 -13.27 -7.26 -8.39
N SER A 106 -13.84 -6.88 -7.24
CA SER A 106 -15.21 -6.37 -7.09
C SER A 106 -15.14 -4.85 -6.99
N ILE A 107 -15.26 -4.21 -8.14
CA ILE A 107 -15.29 -2.75 -8.26
C ILE A 107 -16.72 -2.26 -8.03
N GLY A 108 -16.85 -1.16 -7.29
CA GLY A 108 -18.13 -0.49 -7.05
C GLY A 108 -17.93 0.65 -6.06
N THR A 109 -18.93 0.90 -5.22
CA THR A 109 -18.79 1.90 -4.14
C THR A 109 -17.69 1.51 -3.15
N SER A 110 -16.90 2.49 -2.69
CA SER A 110 -15.79 2.27 -1.76
C SER A 110 -15.79 3.37 -0.70
N SER A 111 -15.79 2.99 0.59
CA SER A 111 -15.94 3.91 1.72
C SER A 111 -15.02 5.12 1.65
N PHE A 112 -13.72 4.89 1.44
CA PHE A 112 -12.70 5.95 1.43
C PHE A 112 -12.83 6.87 0.24
N ILE A 113 -13.11 6.30 -0.93
CA ILE A 113 -13.29 7.08 -2.16
C ILE A 113 -14.57 7.92 -2.04
N CYS A 114 -15.63 7.37 -1.47
CA CYS A 114 -16.88 8.08 -1.20
C CYS A 114 -16.65 9.26 -0.26
N LEU A 115 -15.87 9.06 0.80
CA LEU A 115 -15.53 10.11 1.74
C LEU A 115 -14.66 11.22 1.12
N MET A 116 -13.60 10.86 0.38
CA MET A 116 -12.77 11.83 -0.34
C MET A 116 -13.57 12.57 -1.42
N THR A 117 -14.53 11.89 -2.04
CA THR A 117 -15.47 12.53 -2.97
C THR A 117 -16.36 13.53 -2.22
N ALA A 118 -16.90 13.19 -1.05
CA ALA A 118 -17.66 14.12 -0.23
C ALA A 118 -16.87 15.35 0.22
N VAL A 119 -15.61 15.19 0.61
CA VAL A 119 -14.72 16.33 0.91
C VAL A 119 -14.54 17.22 -0.33
N THR A 120 -14.41 16.61 -1.51
CA THR A 120 -14.27 17.33 -2.78
C THR A 120 -15.56 18.06 -3.16
N THR A 121 -16.73 17.44 -3.00
CA THR A 121 -18.02 18.09 -3.27
C THR A 121 -18.24 19.26 -2.31
N GLN A 122 -18.00 19.05 -1.01
CA GLN A 122 -18.13 20.10 0.00
C GLN A 122 -17.18 21.27 -0.25
N MET A 123 -15.91 21.02 -0.59
CA MET A 123 -14.94 22.06 -0.92
C MET A 123 -15.40 22.94 -2.09
N VAL A 124 -15.97 22.33 -3.13
CA VAL A 124 -16.51 23.08 -4.28
C VAL A 124 -17.74 23.89 -3.87
N GLN A 125 -18.65 23.32 -3.08
CA GLN A 125 -19.84 24.03 -2.61
C GLN A 125 -19.50 25.23 -1.72
N GLU A 126 -18.51 25.09 -0.83
CA GLU A 126 -18.01 26.17 0.03
C GLU A 126 -17.31 27.25 -0.79
N LYS A 127 -16.47 26.87 -1.74
CA LYS A 127 -15.78 27.82 -2.63
C LYS A 127 -16.75 28.73 -3.39
N TYR A 128 -17.90 28.20 -3.77
CA TYR A 128 -18.90 28.91 -4.56
C TYR A 128 -20.10 29.41 -3.75
N ASN A 129 -20.05 29.36 -2.40
CA ASN A 129 -21.13 29.80 -1.50
C ASN A 129 -22.52 29.25 -1.92
N LEU A 130 -22.59 27.99 -2.35
CA LEU A 130 -23.86 27.38 -2.81
C LEU A 130 -24.79 26.97 -1.66
N TYR A 131 -24.33 27.11 -0.41
CA TYR A 131 -25.22 27.04 0.73
C TYR A 131 -26.03 28.33 0.79
N PRO A 132 -27.37 28.28 0.96
CA PRO A 132 -28.18 29.47 1.17
C PRO A 132 -27.74 30.11 2.49
N TYR A 133 -26.78 31.02 2.41
CA TYR A 133 -26.57 31.98 3.47
C TYR A 133 -27.63 33.05 3.25
N GLU A 134 -28.63 33.08 4.14
CA GLU A 134 -29.56 34.21 4.26
C GLU A 134 -28.76 35.46 4.62
N ASN A 135 -28.07 36.07 3.66
CA ASN A 135 -27.70 37.46 3.79
C ASN A 135 -28.87 38.28 3.26
N ASN A 136 -29.49 39.08 4.13
CA ASN A 136 -30.46 40.10 3.73
C ASN A 136 -29.85 41.19 2.82
N ASN A 137 -28.57 41.09 2.50
CA ASN A 137 -27.91 41.94 1.55
C ASN A 137 -27.94 41.25 0.19
N ASN A 138 -28.73 41.80 -0.74
CA ASN A 138 -28.76 41.47 -2.17
C ASN A 138 -27.40 41.74 -2.84
N THR A 139 -26.31 41.15 -2.34
CA THR A 139 -25.02 41.17 -3.02
C THR A 139 -25.20 40.39 -4.30
N ILE A 140 -25.25 41.16 -5.39
CA ILE A 140 -25.22 40.74 -6.77
C ILE A 140 -24.20 39.60 -6.89
N PHE A 141 -24.69 38.36 -6.92
CA PHE A 141 -23.88 37.23 -7.34
C PHE A 141 -23.38 37.59 -8.75
N ASN A 142 -22.07 37.71 -8.93
CA ASN A 142 -21.48 38.01 -10.24
C ASN A 142 -22.12 37.10 -11.29
N SER A 143 -22.68 37.71 -12.35
CA SER A 143 -23.37 37.03 -13.44
C SER A 143 -22.52 35.94 -14.13
N GLU A 144 -21.20 36.00 -13.98
CA GLU A 144 -20.27 35.01 -14.53
C GLU A 144 -20.51 33.58 -14.02
N ASN A 145 -21.12 33.43 -12.84
CA ASN A 145 -21.29 32.14 -12.16
C ASN A 145 -22.75 31.66 -12.08
N GLU A 146 -23.67 32.17 -12.91
CA GLU A 146 -25.09 31.76 -12.87
C GLU A 146 -25.30 30.25 -13.03
N TRP A 147 -24.52 29.60 -13.91
CA TRP A 147 -24.58 28.15 -14.12
C TRP A 147 -24.23 27.34 -12.86
N MET A 148 -23.61 27.97 -11.85
CA MET A 148 -23.21 27.31 -10.61
C MET A 148 -24.34 27.27 -9.58
N LYS A 149 -25.37 28.14 -9.68
CA LYS A 149 -26.47 28.19 -8.69
C LYS A 149 -27.19 26.84 -8.55
N ASP A 150 -27.27 26.09 -9.63
CA ASP A 150 -27.93 24.78 -9.69
C ASP A 150 -26.94 23.60 -9.64
N LEU A 151 -25.69 23.84 -9.24
CA LEU A 151 -24.66 22.81 -9.20
C LEU A 151 -24.94 21.79 -8.09
N THR A 152 -25.23 20.56 -8.51
CA THR A 152 -25.56 19.45 -7.60
C THR A 152 -24.33 18.65 -7.17
N ASN A 153 -24.40 18.01 -6.00
CA ASN A 153 -23.34 17.12 -5.51
C ASN A 153 -23.00 16.00 -6.49
N ILE A 154 -24.01 15.44 -7.17
CA ILE A 154 -23.79 14.37 -8.15
C ILE A 154 -23.05 14.88 -9.39
N GLN A 155 -23.31 16.10 -9.85
CA GLN A 155 -22.55 16.70 -10.97
C GLN A 155 -21.07 16.88 -10.60
N ILE A 156 -20.79 17.38 -9.39
CA ILE A 156 -19.40 17.53 -8.88
C ILE A 156 -18.74 16.15 -8.75
N ALA A 157 -19.44 15.16 -8.22
CA ALA A 157 -18.92 13.80 -8.09
C ALA A 157 -18.68 13.13 -9.45
N THR A 158 -19.52 13.40 -10.44
CA THR A 158 -19.39 12.87 -11.80
C THR A 158 -18.15 13.44 -12.49
N ILE A 159 -17.91 14.75 -12.42
CA ILE A 159 -16.67 15.34 -12.96
C ILE A 159 -15.43 14.92 -12.16
N THR A 160 -15.56 14.67 -10.86
CA THR A 160 -14.50 14.06 -10.04
C THR A 160 -14.15 12.68 -10.59
N THR A 161 -15.15 11.85 -10.93
CA THR A 161 -14.96 10.53 -11.54
C THR A 161 -14.21 10.62 -12.87
N PHE A 162 -14.65 11.52 -13.76
CA PHE A 162 -13.98 11.75 -15.04
C PHE A 162 -12.50 12.15 -14.83
N THR A 163 -12.24 13.10 -13.94
CA THR A 163 -10.90 13.65 -13.69
C THR A 163 -9.97 12.61 -13.05
N VAL A 164 -10.47 11.83 -12.10
CA VAL A 164 -9.75 10.69 -11.51
C VAL A 164 -9.37 9.69 -12.60
N GLY A 165 -10.30 9.38 -13.50
CA GLY A 165 -10.05 8.52 -14.65
C GLY A 165 -8.98 9.05 -15.60
N LEU A 166 -9.05 10.35 -15.93
CA LEU A 166 -8.06 11.02 -16.76
C LEU A 166 -6.66 10.95 -16.14
N ILE A 167 -6.53 11.26 -14.84
CA ILE A 167 -5.26 11.21 -14.11
C ILE A 167 -4.70 9.77 -14.08
N LEU A 168 -5.55 8.76 -13.89
CA LEU A 168 -5.12 7.36 -13.92
C LEU A 168 -4.61 6.95 -15.30
N VAL A 169 -5.30 7.32 -16.38
CA VAL A 169 -4.86 7.06 -17.75
C VAL A 169 -3.54 7.76 -18.04
N LEU A 170 -3.41 9.05 -17.70
CA LEU A 170 -2.16 9.79 -17.86
C LEU A 170 -1.04 9.16 -17.04
N GLY A 171 -1.31 8.77 -15.79
CA GLY A 171 -0.37 8.06 -14.92
C GLY A 171 0.07 6.73 -15.51
N ALA A 172 -0.82 5.98 -16.16
CA ALA A 172 -0.48 4.75 -16.86
C ALA A 172 0.38 5.01 -18.11
N ILE A 173 0.06 6.03 -18.90
CA ILE A 173 0.82 6.45 -20.11
C ILE A 173 2.24 6.84 -19.72
N PHE A 174 2.40 7.69 -18.69
CA PHE A 174 3.69 8.14 -18.17
C PHE A 174 4.39 7.11 -17.27
N ARG A 175 3.82 5.90 -17.12
CA ARG A 175 4.36 4.82 -16.29
C ARG A 175 4.64 5.23 -14.85
N LEU A 176 3.80 6.12 -14.30
CA LEU A 176 3.86 6.62 -12.92
C LEU A 176 3.42 5.57 -11.87
N GLN A 177 3.36 4.29 -12.25
CA GLN A 177 3.11 3.19 -11.32
C GLN A 177 4.09 3.15 -10.16
N ILE A 178 5.31 3.67 -10.37
CA ILE A 178 6.35 3.77 -9.33
C ILE A 178 5.90 4.63 -8.15
N ILE A 179 5.01 5.61 -8.34
CA ILE A 179 4.53 6.50 -7.27
C ILE A 179 3.82 5.69 -6.17
N THR A 180 3.11 4.61 -6.54
CA THR A 180 2.44 3.72 -5.57
C THR A 180 3.42 3.02 -4.63
N THR A 181 4.70 2.88 -5.02
CA THR A 181 5.77 2.31 -4.17
C THR A 181 6.07 3.19 -2.96
N TYR A 182 5.80 4.49 -3.04
CA TYR A 182 6.02 5.43 -1.94
C TYR A 182 4.85 5.46 -0.94
N MET A 183 3.81 4.64 -1.16
CA MET A 183 2.72 4.42 -0.22
C MET A 183 2.82 3.02 0.38
N PRO A 184 3.67 2.83 1.42
CA PRO A 184 3.79 1.53 2.05
C PRO A 184 2.45 1.10 2.69
N ASP A 185 2.26 -0.21 2.83
CA ASP A 185 1.04 -0.78 3.43
C ASP A 185 0.74 -0.20 4.82
N SER A 186 1.77 0.14 5.59
CA SER A 186 1.63 0.79 6.90
C SER A 186 0.93 2.15 6.80
N LEU A 187 1.27 2.95 5.79
CA LEU A 187 0.64 4.24 5.52
C LEU A 187 -0.83 4.04 5.17
N ILE A 188 -1.13 3.14 4.23
CA ILE A 188 -2.51 2.90 3.77
C ILE A 188 -3.38 2.35 4.91
N LYS A 189 -2.86 1.43 5.72
CA LYS A 189 -3.60 0.89 6.88
C LYS A 189 -3.84 1.95 7.95
N GLY A 190 -2.84 2.78 8.28
CA GLY A 190 -3.02 3.89 9.22
C GLY A 190 -4.04 4.90 8.72
N PHE A 191 -3.94 5.27 7.43
CA PHE A 191 -4.80 6.24 6.76
C PHE A 191 -6.24 5.75 6.72
N THR A 192 -6.46 4.52 6.27
CA THR A 192 -7.81 3.92 6.20
C THR A 192 -8.43 3.74 7.57
N THR A 193 -7.64 3.43 8.60
CA THR A 193 -8.13 3.37 9.98
C THR A 193 -8.50 4.75 10.52
N GLY A 194 -7.71 5.79 10.21
CA GLY A 194 -8.05 7.17 10.55
C GLY A 194 -9.31 7.66 9.83
N ALA A 195 -9.42 7.37 8.53
CA ALA A 195 -10.60 7.68 7.73
C ALA A 195 -11.86 6.96 8.26
N ALA A 196 -11.71 5.76 8.83
CA ALA A 196 -12.83 5.04 9.46
C ALA A 196 -13.45 5.83 10.63
N PHE A 197 -12.68 6.63 11.38
CA PHE A 197 -13.25 7.51 12.42
C PHE A 197 -14.13 8.60 11.82
N HIS A 198 -13.70 9.21 10.71
CA HIS A 198 -14.50 10.18 9.95
C HIS A 198 -15.80 9.59 9.43
N VAL A 199 -15.73 8.40 8.82
CA VAL A 199 -16.92 7.70 8.35
C VAL A 199 -17.83 7.33 9.52
N ALA A 200 -17.31 6.75 10.59
CA ALA A 200 -18.13 6.34 11.73
C ALA A 200 -18.82 7.54 12.39
N LEU A 201 -18.09 8.65 12.61
CA LEU A 201 -18.68 9.85 13.18
C LEU A 201 -19.71 10.47 12.23
N SER A 202 -19.50 10.36 10.91
CA SER A 202 -20.45 10.87 9.92
C SER A 202 -21.78 10.13 9.86
N GLN A 203 -21.89 8.99 10.54
CA GLN A 203 -23.11 8.19 10.62
C GLN A 203 -23.90 8.40 11.93
N VAL A 204 -23.33 9.10 12.92
CA VAL A 204 -23.90 9.14 14.28
C VAL A 204 -25.14 10.03 14.37
N ASP A 205 -25.26 11.04 13.52
CA ASP A 205 -26.48 11.84 13.33
C ASP A 205 -27.70 10.95 13.07
N ASP A 206 -27.59 10.04 12.11
CA ASP A 206 -28.67 9.11 11.76
C ASP A 206 -28.96 8.08 12.85
N VAL A 207 -27.91 7.57 13.50
CA VAL A 207 -28.04 6.62 14.60
C VAL A 207 -28.82 7.23 15.77
N MET A 208 -28.64 8.53 16.00
CA MET A 208 -29.34 9.28 17.04
C MET A 208 -30.62 9.97 16.54
N GLY A 209 -30.88 9.99 15.24
CA GLY A 209 -32.03 10.68 14.63
C GLY A 209 -32.00 12.20 14.79
N VAL A 210 -30.81 12.82 14.67
CA VAL A 210 -30.63 14.27 14.77
C VAL A 210 -29.82 14.84 13.60
N ASN A 211 -30.18 16.04 13.16
CA ASN A 211 -29.43 16.73 12.11
C ASN A 211 -28.24 17.50 12.69
N ILE A 212 -27.04 17.17 12.22
CA ILE A 212 -25.77 17.80 12.63
C ILE A 212 -25.19 18.54 11.43
N PRO A 213 -24.75 19.81 11.60
CA PRO A 213 -24.08 20.52 10.53
C PRO A 213 -22.81 19.80 10.08
N LYS A 214 -22.47 19.94 8.81
CA LYS A 214 -21.25 19.38 8.22
C LYS A 214 -20.07 20.30 8.50
N PHE A 215 -18.90 19.72 8.76
CA PHE A 215 -17.66 20.43 9.04
C PHE A 215 -16.56 19.90 8.11
N SER A 216 -15.80 20.81 7.48
CA SER A 216 -14.63 20.51 6.64
C SER A 216 -13.35 21.06 7.28
N GLY A 217 -12.20 20.54 6.85
CA GLY A 217 -10.89 21.09 7.21
C GLY A 217 -10.33 20.59 8.55
N ILE A 218 -9.23 21.21 8.96
CA ILE A 218 -8.43 20.78 10.10
C ILE A 218 -9.27 20.86 11.39
N GLY A 219 -9.33 19.76 12.13
CA GLY A 219 -10.11 19.66 13.37
C GLY A 219 -11.62 19.44 13.16
N ASN A 220 -12.10 19.17 11.94
CA ASN A 220 -13.51 18.92 11.64
C ASN A 220 -14.19 17.88 12.57
N LEU A 221 -13.49 16.80 12.92
CA LEU A 221 -13.98 15.78 13.86
C LEU A 221 -14.30 16.38 15.23
N ILE A 222 -13.43 17.28 15.72
CA ILE A 222 -13.61 17.91 17.03
C ILE A 222 -14.86 18.78 17.00
N TYR A 223 -15.04 19.60 15.97
CA TYR A 223 -16.24 20.42 15.81
C TYR A 223 -17.51 19.57 15.68
N LYS A 224 -17.46 18.45 14.93
CA LYS A 224 -18.58 17.53 14.82
C LYS A 224 -18.92 16.86 16.16
N ILE A 225 -17.93 16.44 16.94
CA ILE A 225 -18.14 15.90 18.29
C ILE A 225 -18.79 16.94 19.20
N ILE A 226 -18.33 18.20 19.20
CA ILE A 226 -18.93 19.27 20.01
C ILE A 226 -20.40 19.51 19.59
N ALA A 227 -20.68 19.53 18.29
CA ALA A 227 -22.04 19.67 17.77
C ALA A 227 -22.93 18.47 18.15
N LEU A 228 -22.37 17.26 18.15
CA LEU A 228 -23.04 16.03 18.60
C LEU A 228 -23.50 16.15 20.06
N PHE A 229 -22.59 16.55 20.97
CA PHE A 229 -22.91 16.74 22.38
C PHE A 229 -24.01 17.77 22.60
N LYS A 230 -24.05 18.85 21.80
CA LYS A 230 -25.13 19.85 21.86
C LYS A 230 -26.49 19.34 21.39
N LYS A 231 -26.53 18.28 20.56
CA LYS A 231 -27.78 17.69 20.04
C LYS A 231 -28.33 16.53 20.88
N ILE A 232 -27.61 16.06 21.90
CA ILE A 232 -28.05 14.97 22.79
C ILE A 232 -29.48 15.14 23.33
N PRO A 233 -29.95 16.34 23.76
CA PRO A 233 -31.32 16.49 24.25
C PRO A 233 -32.43 16.28 23.21
N TYR A 234 -32.10 16.34 21.92
CA TYR A 234 -33.08 16.27 20.81
C TYR A 234 -33.08 14.91 20.10
N VAL A 235 -32.40 13.93 20.67
CA VAL A 235 -32.24 12.60 20.11
C VAL A 235 -33.57 11.86 20.01
N ASN A 236 -33.79 11.20 18.89
CA ASN A 236 -34.96 10.35 18.69
C ASN A 236 -34.72 8.97 19.34
N LEU A 237 -35.45 8.70 20.42
CA LEU A 237 -35.31 7.46 21.18
C LEU A 237 -35.62 6.20 20.35
N TYR A 238 -36.62 6.28 19.45
CA TYR A 238 -36.98 5.15 18.59
C TYR A 238 -35.84 4.81 17.63
N THR A 239 -35.18 5.83 17.08
CA THR A 239 -34.03 5.66 16.18
C THR A 239 -32.87 4.98 16.89
N ILE A 240 -32.59 5.34 18.15
CA ILE A 240 -31.58 4.67 18.97
C ILE A 240 -31.93 3.20 19.22
N ILE A 241 -33.19 2.91 19.55
CA ILE A 241 -33.64 1.54 19.80
C ILE A 241 -33.47 0.68 18.54
N VAL A 242 -33.94 1.15 17.38
CA VAL A 242 -33.79 0.44 16.10
C VAL A 242 -32.32 0.25 15.74
N SER A 243 -31.48 1.27 15.96
CA SER A 243 -30.03 1.19 15.76
C SER A 243 -29.38 0.13 16.65
N GLY A 244 -29.75 0.11 17.95
CA GLY A 244 -29.26 -0.86 18.92
C GLY A 244 -29.66 -2.30 18.58
N ILE A 245 -30.93 -2.51 18.19
CA ILE A 245 -31.42 -3.83 17.74
C ILE A 245 -30.68 -4.27 16.48
N THR A 246 -30.49 -3.38 15.50
CA THR A 246 -29.76 -3.68 14.27
C THR A 246 -28.31 -4.08 14.55
N LEU A 247 -27.62 -3.32 15.40
CA LEU A 247 -26.24 -3.61 15.78
C LEU A 247 -26.13 -4.94 16.53
N LEU A 248 -27.06 -5.20 17.46
CA LEU A 248 -27.13 -6.45 18.19
C LEU A 248 -27.39 -7.63 17.24
N PHE A 249 -28.29 -7.48 16.27
CA PHE A 249 -28.58 -8.50 15.26
C PHE A 249 -27.33 -8.85 14.44
N TYR A 250 -26.57 -7.86 13.97
CA TYR A 250 -25.32 -8.10 13.26
C TYR A 250 -24.27 -8.80 14.14
N TYR A 251 -24.12 -8.35 15.38
CA TYR A 251 -23.20 -8.96 16.34
C TYR A 251 -23.56 -10.43 16.63
N LEU A 252 -24.84 -10.72 16.87
CA LEU A 252 -25.34 -12.08 17.10
C LEU A 252 -25.19 -12.95 15.84
N GLY A 253 -25.47 -12.36 14.68
CA GLY A 253 -25.30 -12.97 13.37
C GLY A 253 -23.88 -13.51 13.16
N ASP A 254 -22.88 -12.64 13.28
CA ASP A 254 -21.49 -13.01 13.01
C ASP A 254 -20.88 -13.94 14.07
N ASN A 255 -21.17 -13.71 15.35
CA ASN A 255 -20.46 -14.40 16.44
C ASN A 255 -21.16 -15.68 16.91
N PHE A 256 -22.47 -15.82 16.70
CA PHE A 256 -23.23 -16.96 17.20
C PHE A 256 -23.96 -17.73 16.09
N ILE A 257 -24.78 -17.04 15.29
CA ILE A 257 -25.64 -17.69 14.27
C ILE A 257 -24.79 -18.29 13.15
N THR A 258 -23.86 -17.52 12.55
CA THR A 258 -22.99 -17.99 11.47
C THR A 258 -22.12 -19.19 11.91
N PRO A 259 -21.41 -19.15 13.06
CA PRO A 259 -20.64 -20.30 13.53
C PRO A 259 -21.51 -21.53 13.81
N PHE A 260 -22.72 -21.34 14.38
CA PHE A 260 -23.65 -22.43 14.64
C PHE A 260 -24.12 -23.10 13.35
N ILE A 261 -24.51 -22.32 12.34
CA ILE A 261 -24.95 -22.83 11.04
C ILE A 261 -23.80 -23.50 10.30
N ASN A 262 -22.61 -22.89 10.28
CA ASN A 262 -21.41 -23.45 9.63
C ASN A 262 -20.91 -24.73 10.29
N LYS A 263 -21.27 -25.00 11.56
CA LYS A 263 -20.99 -26.28 12.21
C LYS A 263 -21.94 -27.39 11.73
N LYS A 264 -23.18 -27.06 11.40
CA LYS A 264 -24.20 -28.01 10.91
C LYS A 264 -24.13 -28.23 9.40
N ILE A 265 -23.86 -27.19 8.63
CA ILE A 265 -23.80 -27.21 7.18
C ILE A 265 -22.34 -27.26 6.75
N LYS A 266 -21.94 -28.30 6.01
CA LYS A 266 -20.55 -28.47 5.53
C LYS A 266 -20.07 -27.29 4.66
N ASN A 267 -20.99 -26.66 3.93
CA ASN A 267 -20.69 -25.53 3.06
C ASN A 267 -20.80 -24.23 3.86
N LYS A 268 -19.67 -23.53 4.01
CA LYS A 268 -19.60 -22.21 4.66
C LYS A 268 -20.26 -21.16 3.75
N PHE A 269 -21.57 -20.98 3.89
CA PHE A 269 -22.29 -19.97 3.14
C PHE A 269 -22.31 -18.64 3.92
N PRO A 270 -21.86 -17.52 3.32
CA PRO A 270 -21.94 -16.22 3.98
C PRO A 270 -23.40 -15.76 4.07
N ILE A 271 -23.88 -15.47 5.28
CA ILE A 271 -25.25 -14.99 5.50
C ILE A 271 -25.26 -13.46 5.37
N PRO A 272 -26.05 -12.88 4.44
CA PRO A 272 -26.09 -11.44 4.21
C PRO A 272 -26.99 -10.75 5.25
N TYR A 273 -26.51 -10.64 6.49
CA TYR A 273 -27.26 -10.02 7.59
C TYR A 273 -27.70 -8.59 7.28
N GLU A 274 -26.90 -7.84 6.51
CA GLU A 274 -27.23 -6.47 6.13
C GLU A 274 -28.54 -6.42 5.33
N VAL A 275 -28.68 -7.30 4.34
CA VAL A 275 -29.87 -7.35 3.49
C VAL A 275 -31.08 -7.88 4.24
N ILE A 276 -30.89 -8.90 5.10
CA ILE A 276 -31.96 -9.42 5.96
C ILE A 276 -32.51 -8.31 6.86
N SER A 277 -31.62 -7.54 7.51
CA SER A 277 -32.00 -6.41 8.36
C SER A 277 -32.73 -5.33 7.57
N MET A 278 -32.22 -4.94 6.39
CA MET A 278 -32.90 -3.98 5.51
C MET A 278 -34.32 -4.44 5.17
N ILE A 279 -34.52 -5.69 4.78
CA ILE A 279 -35.85 -6.23 4.43
C ILE A 279 -36.77 -6.17 5.66
N ILE A 280 -36.33 -6.68 6.81
CA ILE A 280 -37.12 -6.71 8.03
C ILE A 280 -37.53 -5.30 8.46
N PHE A 281 -36.58 -4.37 8.55
CA PHE A 281 -36.88 -3.01 9.00
C PHE A 281 -37.64 -2.18 7.98
N THR A 282 -37.51 -2.47 6.68
CA THR A 282 -38.36 -1.86 5.65
C THR A 282 -39.81 -2.30 5.82
N ILE A 283 -40.06 -3.60 6.04
CA ILE A 283 -41.40 -4.14 6.28
C ILE A 283 -41.99 -3.55 7.57
N LEU A 284 -41.23 -3.57 8.67
CA LEU A 284 -41.67 -3.01 9.95
C LEU A 284 -41.96 -1.51 9.83
N SER A 285 -41.09 -0.76 9.14
CA SER A 285 -41.27 0.67 8.90
C SER A 285 -42.55 0.96 8.09
N SER A 286 -42.85 0.14 7.09
CA SER A 286 -44.07 0.23 6.28
C SER A 286 -45.34 -0.06 7.10
N ILE A 287 -45.28 -1.02 8.02
CA ILE A 287 -46.44 -1.42 8.85
C ILE A 287 -46.69 -0.40 9.98
N PHE A 288 -45.64 0.03 10.66
CA PHE A 288 -45.74 0.91 11.83
C PHE A 288 -45.61 2.40 11.49
N LEU A 289 -45.42 2.73 10.21
CA LEU A 289 -45.23 4.09 9.68
C LEU A 289 -44.15 4.85 10.46
N PHE A 290 -42.94 4.32 10.46
CA PHE A 290 -41.82 4.87 11.23
C PHE A 290 -41.53 6.34 10.88
N HIS A 291 -41.71 6.74 9.62
CA HIS A 291 -41.51 8.11 9.19
C HIS A 291 -42.57 9.05 9.78
N ASP A 292 -43.84 8.74 9.57
CA ASP A 292 -44.95 9.62 9.95
C ASP A 292 -45.20 9.62 11.46
N ASN A 293 -45.25 8.44 12.08
CA ASN A 293 -45.59 8.30 13.50
C ASN A 293 -44.39 8.51 14.42
N LEU A 294 -43.22 7.97 14.06
CA LEU A 294 -42.03 7.97 14.92
C LEU A 294 -41.00 9.03 14.53
N LYS A 295 -41.29 9.85 13.50
CA LYS A 295 -40.40 10.91 12.99
C LYS A 295 -39.00 10.41 12.69
N MET A 296 -38.87 9.15 12.25
CA MET A 296 -37.59 8.58 11.86
C MET A 296 -37.29 8.91 10.40
N GLU A 297 -36.03 9.19 10.10
CA GLU A 297 -35.60 9.43 8.73
C GLU A 297 -35.58 8.11 7.94
N VAL A 298 -36.15 8.15 6.74
CA VAL A 298 -36.18 7.02 5.81
C VAL A 298 -35.48 7.40 4.51
N VAL A 299 -35.18 6.41 3.67
CA VAL A 299 -34.52 6.61 2.38
C VAL A 299 -35.33 7.48 1.41
N SER A 300 -36.66 7.44 1.50
CA SER A 300 -37.59 8.15 0.62
C SER A 300 -37.43 7.73 -0.85
N ASP A 301 -37.73 8.62 -1.81
CA ASP A 301 -37.85 8.23 -3.21
C ASP A 301 -36.54 7.72 -3.83
N ILE A 302 -36.57 6.48 -4.32
CA ILE A 302 -35.55 5.90 -5.18
C ILE A 302 -36.12 5.80 -6.59
N PRO A 303 -35.61 6.59 -7.56
CA PRO A 303 -36.08 6.49 -8.94
C PRO A 303 -35.75 5.10 -9.51
N THR A 304 -36.66 4.58 -10.33
CA THR A 304 -36.54 3.26 -10.99
C THR A 304 -35.90 3.33 -12.37
N ASP A 305 -35.45 4.52 -12.77
CA ASP A 305 -34.90 4.74 -14.10
C ASP A 305 -33.53 4.09 -14.28
N ILE A 306 -33.22 3.71 -15.51
CA ILE A 306 -31.85 3.36 -15.90
C ILE A 306 -31.04 4.65 -15.96
N PRO A 307 -29.75 4.66 -15.55
CA PRO A 307 -28.93 5.87 -15.57
C PRO A 307 -28.91 6.50 -16.98
N SER A 308 -29.33 7.76 -17.07
CA SER A 308 -29.29 8.56 -18.29
C SER A 308 -27.87 9.09 -18.55
N LEU A 309 -27.56 9.34 -19.82
CA LEU A 309 -26.28 9.94 -20.19
C LEU A 309 -26.28 11.42 -19.78
N HIS A 310 -25.29 11.80 -18.97
CA HIS A 310 -25.03 13.18 -18.58
C HIS A 310 -23.55 13.48 -18.76
N LEU A 311 -23.25 14.53 -19.53
CA LEU A 311 -21.87 14.96 -19.73
C LEU A 311 -21.30 15.62 -18.45
N PRO A 312 -20.07 15.28 -18.04
CA PRO A 312 -19.40 15.96 -16.94
C PRO A 312 -19.20 17.45 -17.20
N ILE A 313 -19.29 18.27 -16.15
CA ILE A 313 -19.05 19.71 -16.23
C ILE A 313 -17.55 19.99 -16.20
N PHE A 314 -16.89 19.93 -17.36
CA PHE A 314 -15.44 20.06 -17.48
C PHE A 314 -14.84 21.36 -16.93
N LYS A 315 -15.65 22.42 -16.80
CA LYS A 315 -15.23 23.70 -16.22
C LYS A 315 -14.77 23.59 -14.75
N LEU A 316 -15.21 22.57 -14.02
CA LEU A 316 -14.85 22.35 -12.61
C LEU A 316 -13.50 21.63 -12.41
N ILE A 317 -12.88 21.12 -13.48
CA ILE A 317 -11.62 20.36 -13.38
C ILE A 317 -10.55 21.13 -12.57
N PRO A 318 -10.28 22.43 -12.82
CA PRO A 318 -9.25 23.17 -12.08
C PRO A 318 -9.51 23.21 -10.57
N ASP A 319 -10.76 23.23 -10.13
CA ASP A 319 -11.13 23.32 -8.72
C ASP A 319 -10.89 22.02 -7.97
N ILE A 320 -11.13 20.89 -8.62
CA ILE A 320 -11.07 19.56 -8.01
C ILE A 320 -9.76 18.83 -8.30
N PHE A 321 -8.92 19.35 -9.21
CA PHE A 321 -7.75 18.65 -9.75
C PHE A 321 -6.81 18.12 -8.66
N GLY A 322 -6.52 18.94 -7.64
CA GLY A 322 -5.65 18.57 -6.52
C GLY A 322 -6.19 17.37 -5.73
N ASN A 323 -7.49 17.38 -5.39
CA ASN A 323 -8.12 16.27 -4.69
C ASN A 323 -8.20 15.03 -5.59
N CYS A 324 -8.46 15.19 -6.89
CA CYS A 324 -8.49 14.09 -7.85
C CYS A 324 -7.14 13.36 -7.94
N ILE A 325 -5.99 14.06 -7.84
CA ILE A 325 -4.68 13.41 -7.78
C ILE A 325 -4.61 12.45 -6.58
N LEU A 326 -5.06 12.90 -5.41
CA LEU A 326 -5.06 12.11 -4.19
C LEU A 326 -6.02 10.92 -4.29
N ILE A 327 -7.23 11.14 -4.81
CA ILE A 327 -8.21 10.07 -5.02
C ILE A 327 -7.66 9.03 -6.00
N SER A 328 -7.08 9.45 -7.13
CA SER A 328 -6.45 8.53 -8.10
C SER A 328 -5.34 7.71 -7.45
N LEU A 329 -4.47 8.36 -6.66
CA LEU A 329 -3.35 7.71 -5.98
C LEU A 329 -3.83 6.66 -4.95
N VAL A 330 -4.85 6.97 -4.16
CA VAL A 330 -5.46 6.03 -3.21
C VAL A 330 -6.13 4.88 -3.96
N THR A 331 -6.89 5.19 -5.02
CA THR A 331 -7.62 4.20 -5.83
C THR A 331 -6.67 3.18 -6.43
N VAL A 332 -5.60 3.63 -7.09
CA VAL A 332 -4.63 2.74 -7.72
C VAL A 332 -3.83 1.95 -6.68
N THR A 333 -3.45 2.56 -5.56
CA THR A 333 -2.65 1.88 -4.52
C THR A 333 -3.45 0.77 -3.85
N ILE A 334 -4.67 1.07 -3.40
CA ILE A 334 -5.57 0.06 -2.80
C ILE A 334 -5.83 -1.06 -3.80
N HIS A 335 -6.15 -0.71 -5.05
CA HIS A 335 -6.47 -1.69 -6.07
C HIS A 335 -5.29 -2.61 -6.37
N LEU A 336 -4.11 -2.06 -6.71
CA LEU A 336 -2.93 -2.84 -7.03
C LEU A 336 -2.47 -3.73 -5.87
N SER A 337 -2.49 -3.22 -4.65
CA SER A 337 -2.14 -4.02 -3.46
C SER A 337 -3.11 -5.20 -3.27
N MET A 338 -4.41 -4.96 -3.42
CA MET A 338 -5.41 -6.01 -3.22
C MET A 338 -5.42 -7.04 -4.35
N VAL A 339 -5.41 -6.63 -5.62
CA VAL A 339 -5.43 -7.59 -6.75
C VAL A 339 -4.17 -8.46 -6.77
N LYS A 340 -3.00 -7.91 -6.41
CA LYS A 340 -1.76 -8.69 -6.25
C LYS A 340 -1.88 -9.70 -5.12
N MET A 341 -2.36 -9.27 -3.95
CA MET A 341 -2.55 -10.17 -2.80
C MET A 341 -3.46 -11.35 -3.17
N ILE A 342 -4.53 -11.11 -3.90
CA ILE A 342 -5.45 -12.17 -4.32
C ILE A 342 -4.83 -13.03 -5.42
N ALA A 343 -4.15 -12.42 -6.40
CA ALA A 343 -3.49 -13.16 -7.47
C ALA A 343 -2.45 -14.14 -6.94
N ILE A 344 -1.63 -13.72 -5.97
CA ILE A 344 -0.67 -14.59 -5.27
C ILE A 344 -1.41 -15.67 -4.47
N LYS A 345 -2.46 -15.31 -3.73
CA LYS A 345 -3.22 -16.28 -2.90
C LYS A 345 -3.90 -17.38 -3.72
N TYR A 346 -4.34 -17.06 -4.95
CA TYR A 346 -5.07 -17.98 -5.83
C TYR A 346 -4.26 -18.37 -7.08
N ASN A 347 -2.92 -18.21 -7.03
CA ASN A 347 -1.96 -18.69 -8.02
C ASN A 347 -2.27 -18.27 -9.48
N TYR A 348 -2.62 -17.00 -9.69
CA TYR A 348 -2.78 -16.41 -11.02
C TYR A 348 -1.99 -15.11 -11.20
N GLU A 349 -0.95 -14.89 -10.38
CA GLU A 349 -0.08 -13.72 -10.42
C GLU A 349 0.60 -13.50 -11.78
N ASN A 350 0.86 -14.58 -12.54
CA ASN A 350 1.42 -14.50 -13.89
C ASN A 350 0.44 -13.93 -14.93
N GLU A 351 -0.87 -13.95 -14.64
CA GLU A 351 -1.92 -13.42 -15.51
C GLU A 351 -2.24 -11.96 -15.19
N LEU A 352 -1.93 -11.50 -13.98
CA LEU A 352 -2.18 -10.13 -13.51
C LEU A 352 -1.16 -9.15 -14.12
N LYS A 353 -1.65 -8.10 -14.77
CA LYS A 353 -0.81 -7.04 -15.35
C LYS A 353 -1.04 -5.71 -14.65
N SER A 354 -0.10 -5.31 -13.78
CA SER A 354 -0.24 -4.09 -12.97
C SER A 354 -0.51 -2.85 -13.82
N SER A 355 0.24 -2.62 -14.92
CA SER A 355 0.01 -1.46 -15.79
C SER A 355 -1.39 -1.47 -16.43
N GLN A 356 -1.90 -2.65 -16.80
CA GLN A 356 -3.22 -2.81 -17.41
C GLN A 356 -4.33 -2.53 -16.39
N GLU A 357 -4.14 -2.88 -15.12
CA GLU A 357 -5.10 -2.53 -14.05
C GLU A 357 -5.28 -1.02 -13.91
N ILE A 358 -4.21 -0.23 -14.09
CA ILE A 358 -4.31 1.25 -14.04
C ILE A 358 -5.15 1.76 -15.22
N TYR A 359 -4.90 1.24 -16.44
CA TYR A 359 -5.74 1.54 -17.59
C TYR A 359 -7.20 1.13 -17.35
N ALA A 360 -7.44 -0.06 -16.79
CA ALA A 360 -8.77 -0.55 -16.49
C ALA A 360 -9.54 0.37 -15.54
N LEU A 361 -8.90 0.81 -14.45
CA LEU A 361 -9.49 1.78 -13.52
C LEU A 361 -9.73 3.14 -14.19
N GLY A 362 -8.78 3.61 -14.99
CA GLY A 362 -8.87 4.86 -15.74
C GLY A 362 -10.05 4.86 -16.70
N PHE A 363 -10.16 3.86 -17.57
CA PHE A 363 -11.28 3.71 -18.51
C PHE A 363 -12.59 3.45 -17.81
N THR A 364 -12.61 2.65 -16.74
CA THR A 364 -13.83 2.45 -15.93
C THR A 364 -14.36 3.77 -15.41
N SER A 365 -13.48 4.63 -14.90
CA SER A 365 -13.86 5.94 -14.37
C SER A 365 -14.31 6.89 -15.48
N ILE A 366 -13.56 7.01 -16.58
CA ILE A 366 -13.94 7.88 -17.71
C ILE A 366 -15.27 7.43 -18.32
N LEU A 367 -15.41 6.15 -18.67
CA LEU A 367 -16.60 5.64 -19.36
C LEU A 367 -17.84 5.66 -18.46
N SER A 368 -17.69 5.39 -17.16
CA SER A 368 -18.82 5.49 -16.23
C SER A 368 -19.22 6.93 -15.96
N SER A 369 -18.30 7.90 -16.02
CA SER A 369 -18.60 9.32 -15.78
C SER A 369 -19.49 9.98 -16.84
N PHE A 370 -19.78 9.31 -17.97
CA PHE A 370 -20.84 9.73 -18.89
C PHE A 370 -22.26 9.49 -18.33
N PHE A 371 -22.35 8.88 -17.16
CA PHE A 371 -23.57 8.69 -16.38
C PHE A 371 -23.39 9.40 -15.03
N PRO A 372 -24.47 9.72 -14.31
CA PRO A 372 -24.39 10.38 -13.01
C PRO A 372 -23.88 9.38 -11.97
N VAL A 373 -22.57 9.33 -11.80
CA VAL A 373 -21.87 8.42 -10.88
C VAL A 373 -20.83 9.17 -10.08
N PHE A 374 -20.28 8.52 -9.07
CA PHE A 374 -19.14 9.02 -8.31
C PHE A 374 -17.98 8.02 -8.38
N PRO A 375 -16.74 8.42 -8.03
CA PRO A 375 -15.58 7.58 -8.24
C PRO A 375 -15.72 6.23 -7.52
N SER A 376 -15.42 5.15 -8.24
CA SER A 376 -15.52 3.78 -7.74
C SER A 376 -14.19 3.24 -7.27
N GLY A 377 -14.22 2.16 -6.51
CA GLY A 377 -13.03 1.41 -6.16
C GLY A 377 -13.32 0.00 -5.72
N MET A 378 -12.24 -0.73 -5.50
CA MET A 378 -12.29 -2.12 -5.05
C MET A 378 -12.51 -2.18 -3.53
N ALA A 379 -13.40 -3.08 -3.09
CA ALA A 379 -13.64 -3.33 -1.67
C ALA A 379 -13.19 -4.75 -1.28
N MET A 380 -12.31 -4.84 -0.29
CA MET A 380 -11.75 -6.12 0.15
C MET A 380 -12.81 -7.08 0.67
N SER A 381 -13.80 -6.58 1.41
CA SER A 381 -14.89 -7.39 1.97
C SER A 381 -15.71 -8.06 0.87
N ARG A 382 -16.16 -7.30 -0.14
CA ARG A 382 -16.89 -7.83 -1.30
C ARG A 382 -16.07 -8.82 -2.09
N THR A 383 -14.81 -8.48 -2.40
CA THR A 383 -13.96 -9.39 -3.15
C THR A 383 -13.71 -10.70 -2.39
N MET A 384 -13.55 -10.67 -1.07
CA MET A 384 -13.38 -11.91 -0.33
C MET A 384 -14.66 -12.75 -0.33
N VAL A 385 -15.85 -12.13 -0.33
CA VAL A 385 -17.13 -12.85 -0.47
C VAL A 385 -17.29 -13.46 -1.85
N LEU A 386 -16.96 -12.73 -2.92
CA LEU A 386 -16.91 -13.23 -4.30
C LEU A 386 -16.04 -14.50 -4.36
N VAL A 387 -14.82 -14.38 -3.88
CA VAL A 387 -13.85 -15.48 -3.90
C VAL A 387 -14.31 -16.68 -3.06
N ASN A 388 -14.81 -16.44 -1.84
CA ASN A 388 -15.28 -17.50 -0.95
C ASN A 388 -16.56 -18.17 -1.44
N SER A 389 -17.37 -17.48 -2.24
CA SER A 389 -18.56 -18.03 -2.90
C SER A 389 -18.20 -18.88 -4.13
N GLY A 390 -16.90 -19.00 -4.43
CA GLY A 390 -16.39 -19.86 -5.48
C GLY A 390 -16.15 -19.18 -6.82
N GLY A 391 -16.37 -17.86 -6.92
CA GLY A 391 -16.15 -17.11 -8.17
C GLY A 391 -14.78 -17.38 -8.77
N LYS A 392 -14.76 -17.63 -10.09
CA LYS A 392 -13.57 -18.05 -10.84
C LYS A 392 -13.10 -17.01 -11.83
N THR A 393 -14.02 -16.20 -12.36
CA THR A 393 -13.72 -15.23 -13.40
C THR A 393 -14.43 -13.89 -13.20
N GLN A 394 -14.05 -12.92 -14.03
CA GLN A 394 -14.69 -11.62 -14.12
C GLN A 394 -16.17 -11.70 -14.56
N LEU A 395 -16.65 -12.83 -15.08
CA LEU A 395 -18.06 -13.02 -15.40
C LEU A 395 -18.97 -12.92 -14.17
N THR A 396 -18.43 -13.12 -12.96
CA THR A 396 -19.12 -12.81 -11.70
C THR A 396 -19.67 -11.37 -11.66
N ASN A 397 -18.91 -10.41 -12.19
CA ASN A 397 -19.33 -9.01 -12.24
C ASN A 397 -20.59 -8.85 -13.11
N LEU A 398 -20.70 -9.54 -14.25
CA LEU A 398 -21.90 -9.51 -15.08
C LEU A 398 -23.15 -9.92 -14.30
N PHE A 399 -23.11 -11.04 -13.58
CA PHE A 399 -24.26 -11.51 -12.80
C PHE A 399 -24.59 -10.60 -11.63
N SER A 400 -23.59 -9.98 -11.01
CA SER A 400 -23.83 -8.93 -10.01
C SER A 400 -24.56 -7.73 -10.65
N CYS A 401 -24.13 -7.25 -11.82
CA CYS A 401 -24.75 -6.14 -12.54
C CYS A 401 -26.19 -6.46 -12.94
N VAL A 402 -26.48 -7.69 -13.40
CA VAL A 402 -27.86 -8.13 -13.72
C VAL A 402 -28.75 -8.05 -12.48
N LEU A 403 -28.27 -8.51 -11.31
CA LEU A 403 -29.01 -8.37 -10.06
C LEU A 403 -29.24 -6.90 -9.69
N LEU A 404 -28.21 -6.03 -9.80
CA LEU A 404 -28.37 -4.61 -9.50
C LEU A 404 -29.38 -3.93 -10.45
N ALA A 405 -29.39 -4.30 -11.73
CA ALA A 405 -30.38 -3.80 -12.68
C ALA A 405 -31.81 -4.19 -12.24
N LEU A 406 -32.02 -5.44 -11.81
CA LEU A 406 -33.31 -5.88 -11.26
C LEU A 406 -33.67 -5.14 -9.97
N VAL A 407 -32.70 -4.88 -9.09
CA VAL A 407 -32.92 -4.13 -7.85
C VAL A 407 -33.37 -2.69 -8.15
N ILE A 408 -32.68 -2.00 -9.07
CA ILE A 408 -33.04 -0.64 -9.48
C ILE A 408 -34.45 -0.60 -10.09
N MET A 409 -34.76 -1.54 -10.99
CA MET A 409 -36.04 -1.54 -11.71
C MET A 409 -37.25 -1.98 -10.86
N TYR A 410 -37.08 -2.94 -9.95
CA TYR A 410 -38.20 -3.58 -9.26
C TYR A 410 -38.19 -3.44 -7.74
N ILE A 411 -37.02 -3.31 -7.10
CA ILE A 411 -36.90 -3.28 -5.63
C ILE A 411 -36.80 -1.84 -5.11
N GLY A 412 -36.32 -0.89 -5.93
CA GLY A 412 -36.17 0.52 -5.59
C GLY A 412 -37.34 1.12 -4.80
N PRO A 413 -38.60 1.03 -5.30
CA PRO A 413 -39.76 1.62 -4.61
C PRO A 413 -40.03 1.02 -3.23
N PHE A 414 -39.72 -0.27 -3.02
CA PHE A 414 -39.92 -0.91 -1.72
C PHE A 414 -38.96 -0.36 -0.67
N LEU A 415 -37.81 0.16 -1.07
CA LEU A 415 -36.81 0.72 -0.16
C LEU A 415 -37.19 2.13 0.34
N TYR A 416 -38.29 2.73 -0.13
CA TYR A 416 -38.76 4.05 0.32
C TYR A 416 -38.86 4.13 1.85
N ASN A 417 -39.44 3.10 2.47
CA ASN A 417 -39.64 3.02 3.91
C ASN A 417 -38.39 2.56 4.69
N LEU A 418 -37.24 2.30 4.05
CA LEU A 418 -36.06 1.83 4.75
C LEU A 418 -35.52 2.90 5.72
N PRO A 419 -35.39 2.60 7.04
CA PRO A 419 -34.88 3.59 7.99
C PRO A 419 -33.40 3.90 7.78
N MET A 420 -33.03 5.18 7.76
CA MET A 420 -31.65 5.63 7.54
C MET A 420 -30.68 5.08 8.60
N CYS A 421 -31.12 5.00 9.86
CA CYS A 421 -30.29 4.48 10.94
C CYS A 421 -29.81 3.03 10.72
N VAL A 422 -30.59 2.20 10.02
CA VAL A 422 -30.20 0.82 9.67
C VAL A 422 -29.02 0.83 8.69
N LEU A 423 -29.02 1.75 7.73
CA LEU A 423 -27.90 1.95 6.79
C LEU A 423 -26.65 2.47 7.52
N SER A 424 -26.83 3.42 8.41
CA SER A 424 -25.74 4.05 9.17
C SER A 424 -25.06 3.04 10.11
N ILE A 425 -25.83 2.18 10.79
CA ILE A 425 -25.29 1.04 11.55
C ILE A 425 -24.61 0.02 10.64
N THR A 426 -25.14 -0.22 9.43
CA THR A 426 -24.50 -1.10 8.45
C THR A 426 -23.10 -0.59 8.07
N ILE A 427 -22.96 0.71 7.84
CA ILE A 427 -21.65 1.33 7.59
C ILE A 427 -20.75 1.17 8.81
N ILE A 428 -21.19 1.56 10.01
CA ILE A 428 -20.39 1.50 11.24
C ILE A 428 -19.90 0.07 11.48
N TYR A 429 -20.78 -0.92 11.32
CA TYR A 429 -20.44 -2.33 11.52
C TYR A 429 -19.41 -2.83 10.51
N ALA A 430 -19.52 -2.41 9.24
CA ALA A 430 -18.55 -2.74 8.19
C ALA A 430 -17.13 -2.21 8.50
N LEU A 431 -17.01 -1.10 9.25
CA LEU A 431 -15.73 -0.51 9.65
C LEU A 431 -15.03 -1.27 10.80
N ARG A 432 -15.70 -2.22 11.48
CA ARG A 432 -15.15 -2.96 12.63
C ARG A 432 -13.75 -3.51 12.38
N SER A 433 -13.51 -4.08 11.21
CA SER A 433 -12.21 -4.68 10.87
C SER A 433 -11.06 -3.67 10.83
N LEU A 434 -11.35 -2.41 10.48
CA LEU A 434 -10.38 -1.33 10.42
C LEU A 434 -10.04 -0.86 11.83
N PHE A 435 -11.04 -0.68 12.69
CA PHE A 435 -10.80 -0.35 14.11
C PHE A 435 -10.01 -1.44 14.84
N LEU A 436 -10.29 -2.71 14.55
CA LEU A 436 -9.52 -3.82 15.12
C LEU A 436 -8.05 -3.82 14.68
N SER A 437 -7.70 -3.15 13.58
CA SER A 437 -6.31 -3.05 13.13
C SER A 437 -5.44 -2.18 14.04
N ILE A 438 -6.04 -1.28 14.83
CA ILE A 438 -5.33 -0.43 15.82
C ILE A 438 -4.61 -1.31 16.86
N PHE A 439 -5.21 -2.44 17.25
CA PHE A 439 -4.60 -3.37 18.20
C PHE A 439 -3.36 -4.09 17.64
N GLN A 440 -3.07 -3.96 16.34
CA GLN A 440 -1.88 -4.54 15.70
C GLN A 440 -0.66 -3.59 15.74
N ILE A 441 -0.85 -2.32 16.11
CA ILE A 441 0.23 -1.31 16.17
C ILE A 441 1.43 -1.79 17.00
N PRO A 442 1.27 -2.33 18.23
CA PRO A 442 2.41 -2.77 19.03
C PRO A 442 3.22 -3.88 18.37
N LYS A 443 2.55 -4.77 17.63
CA LYS A 443 3.20 -5.83 16.86
C LYS A 443 4.01 -5.23 15.70
N MET A 444 3.45 -4.26 14.97
CA MET A 444 4.15 -3.58 13.87
C MET A 444 5.42 -2.88 14.35
N PHE A 445 5.39 -2.20 15.51
CA PHE A 445 6.61 -1.59 16.08
C PHE A 445 7.70 -2.61 16.46
N LYS A 446 7.31 -3.83 16.86
CA LYS A 446 8.27 -4.91 17.13
C LYS A 446 8.91 -5.46 15.86
N GLU A 447 8.15 -5.54 14.76
CA GLU A 447 8.64 -6.02 13.46
C GLU A 447 9.47 -4.96 12.73
N SER A 448 8.99 -3.71 12.70
CA SER A 448 9.65 -2.57 12.07
C SER A 448 9.26 -1.27 12.75
N LYS A 449 10.21 -0.65 13.46
CA LYS A 449 9.99 0.63 14.16
C LYS A 449 9.47 1.72 13.21
N TYR A 450 10.01 1.76 12.00
CA TYR A 450 9.61 2.75 11.01
C TYR A 450 8.20 2.50 10.46
N ASP A 451 7.82 1.24 10.21
CA ASP A 451 6.48 0.96 9.68
C ASP A 451 5.40 1.16 10.75
N GLY A 452 5.72 0.85 12.01
CA GLY A 452 4.89 1.24 13.16
C GLY A 452 4.72 2.77 13.25
N ALA A 453 5.80 3.54 13.09
CA ALA A 453 5.75 5.00 13.11
C ALA A 453 4.93 5.58 11.95
N ILE A 454 5.11 5.08 10.72
CA ILE A 454 4.34 5.51 9.55
C ILE A 454 2.85 5.24 9.75
N TYR A 455 2.48 4.06 10.25
CA TYR A 455 1.09 3.76 10.57
C TYR A 455 0.52 4.75 11.59
N LEU A 456 1.25 4.99 12.68
CA LEU A 456 0.79 5.84 13.78
C LEU A 456 0.61 7.30 13.34
N VAL A 457 1.58 7.85 12.61
CA VAL A 457 1.50 9.21 12.05
C VAL A 457 0.33 9.31 11.09
N SER A 458 0.14 8.31 10.24
CA SER A 458 -0.97 8.28 9.29
C SER A 458 -2.34 8.25 9.97
N LEU A 459 -2.50 7.41 11.00
CA LEU A 459 -3.70 7.36 11.81
C LEU A 459 -4.01 8.70 12.48
N ILE A 460 -3.04 9.28 13.19
CA ILE A 460 -3.24 10.51 13.97
C ILE A 460 -3.48 11.70 13.05
N THR A 461 -2.68 11.87 12.00
CA THR A 461 -2.81 13.02 11.10
C THR A 461 -4.11 12.98 10.32
N THR A 462 -4.59 11.80 9.88
CA THR A 462 -5.90 11.68 9.26
C THR A 462 -7.04 12.05 10.21
N ILE A 463 -6.99 11.63 11.47
CA ILE A 463 -8.00 11.97 12.48
C ILE A 463 -8.00 13.49 12.74
N VAL A 464 -6.83 14.08 12.99
CA VAL A 464 -6.74 15.48 13.45
C VAL A 464 -6.84 16.48 12.30
N ALA A 465 -6.16 16.24 11.19
CA ALA A 465 -5.98 17.23 10.12
C ALA A 465 -7.06 17.15 9.02
N ASP A 466 -7.90 16.12 9.00
CA ASP A 466 -8.79 15.71 7.90
C ASP A 466 -8.13 14.72 6.91
N ILE A 467 -8.94 14.07 6.08
CA ILE A 467 -8.53 12.97 5.19
C ILE A 467 -7.52 13.44 4.15
N VAL A 468 -7.77 14.57 3.51
CA VAL A 468 -6.91 15.13 2.45
C VAL A 468 -5.53 15.48 3.02
N TYR A 469 -5.50 16.28 4.08
CA TYR A 469 -4.24 16.72 4.70
C TYR A 469 -3.51 15.57 5.39
N GLY A 470 -4.23 14.68 6.08
CA GLY A 470 -3.66 13.50 6.71
C GLY A 470 -2.94 12.60 5.71
N LEU A 471 -3.51 12.39 4.52
CA LEU A 471 -2.85 11.63 3.46
C LEU A 471 -1.55 12.31 2.99
N ILE A 472 -1.59 13.63 2.72
CA ILE A 472 -0.42 14.39 2.26
C ILE A 472 0.71 14.31 3.30
N ILE A 473 0.40 14.60 4.56
CA ILE A 473 1.39 14.58 5.66
C ILE A 473 1.98 13.17 5.82
N SER A 474 1.16 12.13 5.68
CA SER A 474 1.60 10.75 5.77
C SER A 474 2.57 10.35 4.66
N ILE A 475 2.31 10.77 3.42
CA ILE A 475 3.20 10.52 2.29
C ILE A 475 4.55 11.21 2.52
N ILE A 476 4.52 12.48 2.92
CA ILE A 476 5.74 13.26 3.23
C ILE A 476 6.53 12.56 4.34
N PHE A 477 5.87 12.14 5.41
CA PHE A 477 6.51 11.43 6.50
C PHE A 477 7.11 10.09 6.04
N ALA A 478 6.39 9.30 5.24
CA ALA A 478 6.89 8.04 4.69
C ALA A 478 8.15 8.26 3.84
N LEU A 479 8.15 9.26 2.95
CA LEU A 479 9.33 9.64 2.17
C LEU A 479 10.49 10.07 3.06
N PHE A 480 10.22 10.85 4.11
CA PHE A 480 11.23 11.24 5.08
C PHE A 480 11.84 10.03 5.82
N THR A 481 11.04 9.00 6.12
CA THR A 481 11.57 7.78 6.73
C THR A 481 12.55 7.03 5.81
N ILE A 482 12.40 7.14 4.49
CA ILE A 482 13.37 6.55 3.53
C ILE A 482 14.72 7.24 3.70
N VAL A 483 14.74 8.57 3.82
CA VAL A 483 15.96 9.36 4.04
C VAL A 483 16.62 9.00 5.37
N LEU A 484 15.84 8.86 6.45
CA LEU A 484 16.38 8.46 7.76
C LEU A 484 16.97 7.04 7.74
N ARG A 485 16.36 6.11 6.99
CA ARG A 485 16.83 4.72 6.88
C ARG A 485 18.15 4.62 6.13
N THR A 486 18.45 5.50 5.18
CA THR A 486 19.69 5.44 4.38
C THR A 486 20.90 6.07 5.09
N GLN A 487 20.67 6.90 6.12
CA GLN A 487 21.73 7.58 6.86
C GLN A 487 22.52 6.68 7.82
N LYS A 488 21.92 5.61 8.36
CA LYS A 488 22.58 4.72 9.33
C LYS A 488 22.57 3.24 8.90
N PRO A 489 23.35 2.88 7.85
CA PRO A 489 23.56 1.48 7.50
C PRO A 489 24.20 0.72 8.66
N LYS A 490 23.91 -0.58 8.76
CA LYS A 490 24.61 -1.45 9.71
C LYS A 490 26.00 -1.75 9.18
N TRP A 491 26.95 -1.97 10.08
CA TRP A 491 28.27 -2.46 9.75
C TRP A 491 28.71 -3.51 10.76
N SER A 492 29.69 -4.33 10.36
CA SER A 492 30.25 -5.35 11.22
C SER A 492 31.73 -5.56 10.93
N LEU A 493 32.50 -5.77 12.00
CA LEU A 493 33.86 -6.27 11.92
C LEU A 493 33.86 -7.79 12.11
N LEU A 494 34.30 -8.50 11.09
CA LEU A 494 34.28 -9.95 11.02
C LEU A 494 35.72 -10.47 11.04
N PHE A 495 35.97 -11.49 11.86
CA PHE A 495 37.27 -12.14 11.94
C PHE A 495 37.24 -13.53 11.29
N PRO A 496 38.30 -13.91 10.57
CA PRO A 496 38.45 -15.25 10.04
C PRO A 496 38.50 -16.26 11.19
N VAL A 497 37.65 -17.28 11.14
CA VAL A 497 37.76 -18.49 11.98
C VAL A 497 38.42 -19.61 11.18
N SER A 498 38.29 -19.59 9.86
CA SER A 498 38.98 -20.46 8.91
C SER A 498 39.10 -19.75 7.55
N SER A 499 39.70 -20.41 6.55
CA SER A 499 39.74 -19.92 5.16
C SER A 499 38.35 -19.68 4.54
N HIS A 500 37.29 -20.27 5.11
CA HIS A 500 35.92 -20.21 4.58
C HIS A 500 34.91 -19.53 5.52
N ILE A 501 35.22 -19.42 6.81
CA ILE A 501 34.26 -18.97 7.83
C ILE A 501 34.77 -17.67 8.44
N ILE A 502 33.93 -16.65 8.40
CA ILE A 502 34.18 -15.36 9.06
C ILE A 502 33.00 -15.09 9.99
N GLN A 503 33.28 -14.70 11.22
CA GLN A 503 32.25 -14.47 12.22
C GLN A 503 32.43 -13.12 12.92
N PRO A 504 31.32 -12.48 13.34
CA PRO A 504 31.39 -11.29 14.17
C PRO A 504 31.96 -11.62 15.55
N LEU A 505 32.63 -10.64 16.17
CA LEU A 505 33.27 -10.78 17.48
C LEU A 505 32.31 -11.27 18.58
N SER A 506 31.05 -10.83 18.55
CA SER A 506 30.03 -11.26 19.52
C SER A 506 29.89 -12.78 19.56
N PHE A 507 30.22 -13.48 18.47
CA PHE A 507 30.22 -14.93 18.41
C PHE A 507 31.50 -15.57 18.96
N GLN A 508 32.66 -14.91 18.88
CA GLN A 508 33.92 -15.40 19.48
C GLN A 508 33.83 -15.51 21.00
N SER A 509 33.21 -14.53 21.67
CA SER A 509 32.98 -14.61 23.13
C SER A 509 32.11 -15.82 23.51
N LYS A 510 31.15 -16.19 22.65
CA LYS A 510 30.34 -17.42 22.81
C LYS A 510 31.13 -18.68 22.51
N LEU A 511 32.00 -18.67 21.50
CA LEU A 511 32.85 -19.80 21.12
C LEU A 511 33.91 -20.13 22.18
N LEU A 512 34.46 -19.13 22.88
CA LEU A 512 35.32 -19.36 24.04
C LEU A 512 34.61 -20.11 25.18
N ASN A 513 33.27 -20.02 25.25
CA ASN A 513 32.49 -20.85 26.17
C ASN A 513 32.06 -22.20 25.56
N ILE A 514 32.28 -22.43 24.26
CA ILE A 514 31.99 -23.70 23.57
C ILE A 514 33.32 -24.42 23.34
N ASP A 515 33.94 -24.83 24.45
CA ASP A 515 35.07 -25.77 24.55
C ASP A 515 34.74 -27.19 24.03
N LYS A 516 33.86 -27.32 23.03
CA LYS A 516 33.36 -28.61 22.54
C LYS A 516 33.53 -28.85 21.04
N ASN A 517 34.10 -27.90 20.29
CA ASN A 517 34.41 -28.15 18.88
C ASN A 517 35.93 -28.24 18.65
N PRO A 518 36.51 -29.47 18.61
CA PRO A 518 37.96 -29.66 18.52
C PRO A 518 38.55 -29.04 17.25
N GLU A 519 37.84 -29.05 16.12
CA GLU A 519 38.31 -28.44 14.87
C GLU A 519 38.56 -26.93 14.99
N ILE A 520 37.70 -26.21 15.73
CA ILE A 520 37.83 -24.76 15.89
C ILE A 520 38.92 -24.42 16.92
N SER A 521 38.97 -25.15 18.04
CA SER A 521 40.03 -24.98 19.04
C SER A 521 41.42 -25.25 18.46
N LYS A 522 41.53 -26.25 17.57
CA LYS A 522 42.78 -26.61 16.92
C LYS A 522 43.23 -25.52 15.94
N TYR A 523 42.33 -24.94 15.14
CA TYR A 523 42.68 -23.80 14.30
C TYR A 523 43.03 -22.55 15.14
N TYR A 524 42.33 -22.31 16.25
CA TYR A 524 42.65 -21.19 17.15
C TYR A 524 44.03 -21.37 17.78
N ASN A 525 44.35 -22.55 18.30
CA ASN A 525 45.67 -22.85 18.87
C ASN A 525 46.78 -22.88 17.80
N ASP A 526 46.54 -23.49 16.63
CA ASP A 526 47.52 -23.54 15.53
C ASP A 526 47.73 -22.14 14.89
N SER A 527 46.68 -21.30 14.82
CA SER A 527 46.82 -19.90 14.40
C SER A 527 47.48 -19.03 15.47
N MET A 528 47.33 -19.37 16.77
CA MET A 528 48.10 -18.74 17.84
C MET A 528 49.58 -19.11 17.75
N LEU A 529 49.90 -20.34 17.34
CA LEU A 529 51.27 -20.85 17.22
C LEU A 529 51.99 -20.41 15.95
N THR A 530 51.27 -20.00 14.89
CA THR A 530 51.91 -19.41 13.70
C THR A 530 52.18 -17.93 13.92
N LEU A 531 53.27 -17.66 14.64
CA LEU A 531 53.81 -16.34 15.01
C LEU A 531 54.00 -15.35 13.82
N HIS A 532 53.78 -15.80 12.58
CA HIS A 532 54.02 -15.02 11.37
C HIS A 532 52.77 -14.66 10.57
N GLN A 533 51.57 -15.08 10.97
CA GLN A 533 50.36 -14.66 10.26
C GLN A 533 50.03 -13.18 10.53
N PRO A 534 49.78 -12.39 9.48
CA PRO A 534 49.33 -11.01 9.65
C PRO A 534 47.98 -10.99 10.35
N LEU A 535 47.77 -10.01 11.24
CA LEU A 535 46.49 -9.80 11.87
C LEU A 535 45.54 -9.16 10.87
N PHE A 536 44.47 -9.85 10.49
CA PHE A 536 43.51 -9.29 9.55
C PHE A 536 42.05 -9.46 9.98
N ALA A 537 41.22 -8.52 9.53
CA ALA A 537 39.78 -8.54 9.71
C ALA A 537 39.07 -8.04 8.46
N VAL A 538 37.78 -8.36 8.37
CA VAL A 538 36.91 -7.94 7.28
C VAL A 538 35.91 -6.93 7.83
N HIS A 539 35.97 -5.70 7.32
CA HIS A 539 34.95 -4.70 7.53
C HIS A 539 33.86 -4.83 6.48
N ARG A 540 32.63 -5.10 6.91
CA ARG A 540 31.44 -5.15 6.04
C ARG A 540 30.50 -4.02 6.40
N PHE A 541 30.24 -3.14 5.43
CA PHE A 541 29.27 -2.05 5.54
C PHE A 541 28.03 -2.36 4.70
N GLU A 542 26.84 -2.31 5.29
CA GLU A 542 25.59 -2.76 4.68
C GLU A 542 24.77 -1.61 4.06
N GLY A 543 25.35 -0.87 3.13
CA GLY A 543 24.64 0.18 2.40
C GLY A 543 25.46 0.81 1.27
N SER A 544 24.79 1.52 0.36
CA SER A 544 25.47 2.40 -0.61
C SER A 544 26.31 3.45 0.13
N LEU A 545 27.41 3.89 -0.48
CA LEU A 545 28.27 4.94 0.03
C LEU A 545 27.93 6.27 -0.65
N ILE A 546 27.02 7.00 -0.04
CA ILE A 546 26.48 8.25 -0.57
C ILE A 546 26.67 9.39 0.44
N PHE A 547 26.42 10.63 0.01
CA PHE A 547 26.58 11.82 0.84
C PHE A 547 25.87 11.76 2.20
N THR A 548 24.81 10.95 2.33
CA THR A 548 24.06 10.81 3.59
C THR A 548 24.73 9.91 4.62
N ASN A 549 25.68 9.04 4.22
CA ASN A 549 26.27 8.03 5.11
C ASN A 549 27.79 7.80 4.92
N GLY A 550 28.44 8.52 4.00
CA GLY A 550 29.89 8.39 3.78
C GLY A 550 30.72 8.63 5.05
N GLU A 551 30.29 9.57 5.90
CA GLU A 551 30.94 9.82 7.19
C GLU A 551 30.78 8.66 8.18
N GLU A 552 29.60 8.02 8.20
CA GLU A 552 29.36 6.83 9.02
C GLU A 552 30.23 5.66 8.56
N PHE A 553 30.36 5.46 7.26
CA PHE A 553 31.28 4.48 6.69
C PHE A 553 32.72 4.76 7.12
N LYS A 554 33.18 6.02 6.98
CA LYS A 554 34.53 6.41 7.40
C LYS A 554 34.74 6.09 8.87
N ASN A 555 33.86 6.56 9.76
CA ASN A 555 33.98 6.36 11.20
C ASN A 555 33.97 4.87 11.57
N SER A 556 33.10 4.08 10.94
CA SER A 556 33.05 2.62 11.16
C SER A 556 34.32 1.88 10.70
N CYS A 557 34.92 2.32 9.59
CA CYS A 557 36.22 1.82 9.16
C CYS A 557 37.31 2.23 10.14
N LEU A 558 37.33 3.48 10.61
CA LEU A 558 38.30 3.98 11.58
C LEU A 558 38.19 3.23 12.92
N GLU A 559 36.98 2.93 13.38
CA GLU A 559 36.74 2.11 14.57
C GLU A 559 37.28 0.68 14.38
N SER A 560 37.06 0.09 13.20
CA SER A 560 37.64 -1.21 12.84
C SER A 560 39.17 -1.20 12.82
N LEU A 561 39.78 -0.12 12.34
CA LEU A 561 41.23 0.05 12.36
C LEU A 561 41.77 0.17 13.79
N ASN A 562 41.08 0.91 14.66
CA ASN A 562 41.46 1.06 16.06
C ASN A 562 41.37 -0.26 16.82
N GLU A 563 40.29 -1.03 16.64
CA GLU A 563 40.14 -2.37 17.22
C GLU A 563 41.29 -3.32 16.80
N LEU A 564 41.70 -3.27 15.53
CA LEU A 564 42.84 -4.04 15.04
C LEU A 564 44.18 -3.62 15.68
N LYS A 565 44.38 -2.32 15.91
CA LYS A 565 45.57 -1.80 16.59
C LYS A 565 45.63 -2.23 18.05
N GLU A 566 44.51 -2.12 18.76
CA GLU A 566 44.43 -2.54 20.17
C GLU A 566 44.76 -4.03 20.32
N ARG A 567 44.25 -4.88 19.42
CA ARG A 567 44.58 -6.31 19.37
C ARG A 567 46.04 -6.59 19.07
N LYS A 568 46.68 -5.78 18.22
CA LYS A 568 48.14 -5.84 18.04
C LYS A 568 48.83 -5.47 19.36
N GLY A 569 48.42 -4.41 20.05
CA GLY A 569 48.98 -4.08 21.37
C GLY A 569 48.88 -5.21 22.40
N ILE A 570 47.70 -5.84 22.51
CA ILE A 570 47.44 -6.93 23.47
C ILE A 570 48.28 -8.16 23.17
N LYS A 571 48.35 -8.63 21.91
CA LYS A 571 49.15 -9.81 21.55
C LYS A 571 50.66 -9.59 21.74
N TYR A 572 51.12 -8.34 21.64
CA TYR A 572 52.54 -8.03 21.61
C TYR A 572 53.17 -7.76 22.96
N LEU A 573 52.37 -7.47 24.00
CA LEU A 573 52.91 -7.39 25.36
C LEU A 573 53.41 -8.76 25.86
N ASP A 574 52.86 -9.86 25.34
CA ASP A 574 53.19 -11.21 25.81
C ASP A 574 54.35 -11.88 25.06
N TYR A 575 54.69 -11.47 23.82
CA TYR A 575 55.67 -12.18 22.99
C TYR A 575 56.55 -11.23 22.13
N VAL A 576 57.73 -10.90 22.65
CA VAL A 576 58.99 -10.62 21.92
C VAL A 576 59.01 -9.42 20.93
N ASN A 577 59.97 -8.54 21.19
CA ASN A 577 60.22 -7.21 20.59
C ASN A 577 60.61 -7.08 19.10
N ASN A 578 60.41 -8.06 18.20
CA ASN A 578 61.03 -7.96 16.85
C ASN A 578 60.27 -8.49 15.64
N ILE A 579 58.96 -8.76 15.74
CA ILE A 579 58.20 -9.25 14.58
C ILE A 579 57.24 -8.17 14.11
N ASN A 580 57.45 -7.65 12.90
CA ASN A 580 56.53 -6.71 12.28
C ASN A 580 55.36 -7.51 11.66
N THR A 581 54.34 -7.89 12.44
CA THR A 581 53.13 -8.45 11.81
C THR A 581 52.38 -7.31 11.12
N ASP A 582 52.21 -7.47 9.81
CA ASP A 582 51.39 -6.59 8.98
C ASP A 582 49.93 -6.66 9.48
N ILE A 583 49.29 -5.51 9.69
CA ILE A 583 47.84 -5.45 9.95
C ILE A 583 47.15 -5.24 8.61
N ILE A 584 46.12 -6.04 8.33
CA ILE A 584 45.38 -5.95 7.07
C ILE A 584 43.88 -5.78 7.35
N LEU A 585 43.29 -4.72 6.80
CA LEU A 585 41.85 -4.53 6.81
C LEU A 585 41.28 -4.84 5.42
N ILE A 586 40.42 -5.84 5.33
CA ILE A 586 39.68 -6.15 4.11
C ILE A 586 38.35 -5.39 4.16
N ILE A 587 38.09 -4.53 3.17
CA ILE A 587 36.79 -3.89 2.99
C ILE A 587 35.96 -4.76 2.04
N ASP A 588 34.85 -5.30 2.53
CA ASP A 588 33.93 -6.12 1.76
C ASP A 588 32.86 -5.25 1.08
N PHE A 589 32.99 -5.06 -0.23
CA PHE A 589 32.09 -4.27 -1.07
C PHE A 589 30.82 -5.03 -1.49
N SER A 590 30.62 -6.28 -1.05
CA SER A 590 29.47 -7.09 -1.47
C SER A 590 28.10 -6.46 -1.19
N ARG A 591 28.01 -5.55 -0.21
CA ARG A 591 26.78 -4.85 0.18
C ARG A 591 26.77 -3.36 -0.17
N ILE A 592 27.85 -2.86 -0.75
CA ILE A 592 27.94 -1.49 -1.24
C ILE A 592 27.48 -1.50 -2.70
N THR A 593 26.24 -1.12 -2.95
CA THR A 593 25.66 -1.17 -4.30
C THR A 593 26.10 -0.03 -5.20
N GLU A 594 26.35 1.15 -4.62
CA GLU A 594 26.70 2.37 -5.33
C GLU A 594 27.62 3.23 -4.46
N ILE A 595 28.46 4.04 -5.10
CA ILE A 595 29.35 5.00 -4.44
C ILE A 595 29.30 6.34 -5.19
N ASP A 596 29.07 7.43 -4.47
CA ASP A 596 29.13 8.80 -5.02
C ASP A 596 30.48 9.48 -4.72
N LEU A 597 30.64 10.74 -5.14
CA LEU A 597 31.89 11.48 -4.92
C LEU A 597 32.22 11.69 -3.43
N VAL A 598 31.21 11.83 -2.56
CA VAL A 598 31.42 11.96 -1.11
C VAL A 598 31.87 10.61 -0.54
N GLY A 599 31.23 9.51 -0.97
CA GLY A 599 31.65 8.15 -0.62
C GLY A 599 33.10 7.87 -1.05
N ILE A 600 33.51 8.29 -2.25
CA ILE A 600 34.90 8.18 -2.73
C ILE A 600 35.85 9.00 -1.86
N LYS A 601 35.48 10.22 -1.48
CA LYS A 601 36.27 11.05 -0.57
C LYS A 601 36.47 10.36 0.79
N CYS A 602 35.39 9.85 1.39
CA CYS A 602 35.45 9.12 2.66
C CYS A 602 36.31 7.86 2.55
N LEU A 603 36.20 7.08 1.46
CA LEU A 603 37.06 5.93 1.21
C LEU A 603 38.54 6.34 1.10
N ASN A 604 38.85 7.44 0.40
CA ASN A 604 40.21 7.96 0.31
C ASN A 604 40.77 8.43 1.66
N GLU A 605 39.95 9.01 2.54
CA GLU A 605 40.33 9.36 3.90
C GLU A 605 40.64 8.11 4.74
N VAL A 606 39.82 7.04 4.62
CA VAL A 606 40.09 5.74 5.27
C VAL A 606 41.43 5.17 4.77
N ILE A 607 41.66 5.16 3.47
CA ILE A 607 42.93 4.69 2.86
C ILE A 607 44.12 5.48 3.40
N THR A 608 44.03 6.81 3.39
CA THR A 608 45.12 7.69 3.83
C THR A 608 45.40 7.47 5.31
N THR A 609 44.36 7.32 6.13
CA THR A 609 44.49 7.06 7.57
C THR A 609 45.08 5.68 7.84
N SER A 610 44.70 4.65 7.08
CA SER A 610 45.28 3.31 7.20
C SER A 610 46.76 3.28 6.82
N ASN A 611 47.13 3.95 5.72
CA ASN A 611 48.52 4.05 5.29
C ASN A 611 49.39 4.76 6.34
N ASN A 612 48.89 5.86 6.93
CA ASN A 612 49.58 6.56 8.02
C ASN A 612 49.78 5.68 9.27
N ASN A 613 48.96 4.64 9.43
CA ASN A 613 48.99 3.72 10.55
C ASN A 613 49.67 2.38 10.22
N ASN A 614 50.32 2.25 9.07
CA ASN A 614 50.92 1.00 8.59
C ASN A 614 49.92 -0.18 8.54
N ILE A 615 48.66 0.11 8.21
CA ILE A 615 47.61 -0.89 7.99
C ILE A 615 47.33 -0.97 6.49
N GLN A 616 47.46 -2.17 5.92
CA GLN A 616 47.16 -2.39 4.51
C GLN A 616 45.65 -2.56 4.31
N ILE A 617 45.07 -1.80 3.36
CA ILE A 617 43.67 -2.01 2.95
C ILE A 617 43.63 -2.90 1.71
N ILE A 618 42.74 -3.90 1.74
CA ILE A 618 42.39 -4.73 0.60
C ILE A 618 40.89 -4.60 0.33
N GLY A 619 40.48 -4.49 -0.92
CA GLY A 619 39.07 -4.53 -1.29
C GLY A 619 38.66 -5.92 -1.78
N ALA A 620 37.46 -6.36 -1.43
CA ALA A 620 36.89 -7.63 -1.92
C ALA A 620 35.44 -7.45 -2.38
N ASN A 621 34.97 -8.33 -3.28
CA ASN A 621 33.59 -8.36 -3.77
C ASN A 621 33.08 -7.04 -4.38
N VAL A 622 33.92 -6.33 -5.14
CA VAL A 622 33.51 -5.07 -5.79
C VAL A 622 32.60 -5.38 -6.98
N ASN A 623 31.41 -4.79 -7.00
CA ASN A 623 30.52 -4.91 -8.16
C ASN A 623 30.98 -4.00 -9.31
N GLU A 624 30.51 -4.31 -10.53
CA GLU A 624 30.94 -3.62 -11.76
C GLU A 624 30.68 -2.10 -11.72
N THR A 625 29.56 -1.67 -11.15
CA THR A 625 29.20 -0.25 -11.05
C THR A 625 30.20 0.50 -10.16
N VAL A 626 30.49 -0.04 -8.97
CA VAL A 626 31.44 0.56 -8.03
C VAL A 626 32.85 0.53 -8.59
N LEU A 627 33.26 -0.56 -9.24
CA LEU A 627 34.60 -0.68 -9.84
C LEU A 627 34.83 0.40 -10.90
N LYS A 628 33.87 0.63 -11.80
CA LYS A 628 33.95 1.70 -12.81
C LYS A 628 34.14 3.07 -12.16
N THR A 629 33.39 3.37 -11.10
CA THR A 629 33.55 4.64 -10.37
C THR A 629 34.92 4.76 -9.71
N LEU A 630 35.45 3.68 -9.12
CA LEU A 630 36.79 3.66 -8.52
C LEU A 630 37.92 3.82 -9.56
N GLU A 631 37.74 3.27 -10.77
CA GLU A 631 38.69 3.42 -11.87
C GLU A 631 38.72 4.83 -12.43
N ILE A 632 37.55 5.41 -12.68
CA ILE A 632 37.41 6.79 -13.19
C ILE A 632 38.00 7.80 -12.21
N THR A 633 37.77 7.58 -10.91
CA THR A 633 38.31 8.44 -9.84
C THR A 633 39.77 8.16 -9.49
N GLY A 634 40.39 7.14 -10.10
CA GLY A 634 41.80 6.81 -9.94
C GLY A 634 42.16 6.11 -8.63
N VAL A 635 41.18 5.68 -7.82
CA VAL A 635 41.40 4.95 -6.56
C VAL A 635 42.12 3.62 -6.81
N THR A 636 41.80 2.94 -7.93
CA THR A 636 42.44 1.68 -8.33
C THR A 636 43.90 1.86 -8.77
N LYS A 637 44.29 3.05 -9.25
CA LYS A 637 45.61 3.26 -9.87
C LYS A 637 46.76 3.37 -8.86
N THR A 638 46.49 3.62 -7.57
CA THR A 638 47.58 3.96 -6.65
C THR A 638 47.53 3.38 -5.24
N LYS A 639 46.42 2.79 -4.73
CA LYS A 639 46.34 2.56 -3.25
C LYS A 639 45.71 1.27 -2.72
N ILE A 640 44.83 0.57 -3.45
CA ILE A 640 44.16 -0.66 -2.95
C ILE A 640 44.26 -1.78 -3.98
N ILE A 641 44.56 -3.00 -3.52
CA ILE A 641 44.39 -4.23 -4.29
C ILE A 641 42.94 -4.72 -4.11
N PHE A 642 42.25 -4.95 -5.22
CA PHE A 642 40.90 -5.49 -5.23
C PHE A 642 40.90 -6.95 -5.68
N TYR A 643 40.16 -7.80 -4.96
CA TYR A 643 39.93 -9.20 -5.31
C TYR A 643 38.45 -9.45 -5.64
N ASP A 644 38.20 -10.30 -6.63
CA ASP A 644 36.85 -10.64 -7.09
C ASP A 644 35.96 -11.15 -5.95
N ASN A 645 36.57 -11.92 -5.05
CA ASN A 645 35.88 -12.44 -3.90
C ASN A 645 36.75 -12.45 -2.66
N LEU A 646 36.07 -12.51 -1.53
CA LEU A 646 36.69 -12.49 -0.23
C LEU A 646 37.60 -13.70 0.02
N GLN A 647 37.29 -14.87 -0.52
CA GLN A 647 38.14 -16.06 -0.40
C GLN A 647 39.52 -15.85 -1.03
N LYS A 648 39.58 -15.23 -2.22
CA LYS A 648 40.85 -14.87 -2.88
C LYS A 648 41.63 -13.84 -2.06
N ALA A 649 40.95 -12.86 -1.46
CA ALA A 649 41.58 -11.86 -0.59
C ALA A 649 42.17 -12.50 0.68
N ILE A 650 41.42 -13.39 1.36
CA ILE A 650 41.95 -14.11 2.53
C ILE A 650 43.10 -15.04 2.13
N SER A 651 42.94 -15.78 1.03
CA SER A 651 43.98 -16.71 0.56
C SER A 651 45.27 -15.99 0.18
N SER A 652 45.20 -14.77 -0.36
CA SER A 652 46.41 -13.99 -0.65
C SER A 652 47.15 -13.62 0.63
N ILE A 653 46.43 -13.28 1.70
CA ILE A 653 47.01 -12.98 3.01
C ILE A 653 47.66 -14.22 3.62
N THR A 654 46.96 -15.35 3.66
CA THR A 654 47.48 -16.59 4.27
C THR A 654 48.55 -17.26 3.42
N SER A 655 48.54 -17.10 2.10
CA SER A 655 49.56 -17.68 1.20
C SER A 655 50.85 -16.87 1.12
N ILE A 656 50.88 -15.63 1.61
CA ILE A 656 52.11 -14.83 1.70
C ILE A 656 53.18 -15.55 2.53
N ASP A 657 52.80 -16.41 3.49
CA ASP A 657 53.77 -17.26 4.21
C ASP A 657 54.49 -18.28 3.31
N ASN A 658 53.83 -18.80 2.27
CA ASN A 658 54.50 -19.72 1.35
C ASN A 658 55.39 -19.00 0.33
N LYS A 659 55.27 -17.67 0.16
CA LYS A 659 55.99 -16.92 -0.90
C LYS A 659 56.81 -15.73 -0.44
N LYS A 660 56.92 -15.42 0.87
CA LYS A 660 57.87 -14.41 1.39
C LYS A 660 59.37 -14.73 1.10
N LYS A 661 59.67 -15.75 0.28
CA LYS A 661 60.95 -15.87 -0.43
C LYS A 661 61.10 -15.09 -1.75
N LYS A 662 60.09 -14.40 -2.31
CA LYS A 662 60.22 -13.45 -3.46
C LYS A 662 58.86 -12.92 -3.89
N ILE A 663 58.51 -11.66 -3.61
CA ILE A 663 57.44 -10.96 -4.34
C ILE A 663 57.90 -9.55 -4.68
N ASP A 664 58.33 -9.40 -5.93
CA ASP A 664 58.41 -8.15 -6.65
C ASP A 664 57.00 -7.57 -6.88
N ASN A 665 56.90 -6.24 -6.89
CA ASN A 665 55.72 -5.37 -7.05
C ASN A 665 54.92 -5.54 -8.37
N LYS A 666 54.58 -6.77 -8.80
CA LYS A 666 53.92 -7.02 -10.11
C LYS A 666 52.64 -7.85 -10.07
N PHE A 667 51.93 -7.91 -8.95
CA PHE A 667 50.52 -8.34 -8.98
C PHE A 667 49.60 -7.19 -9.40
N VAL A 668 49.72 -6.80 -10.68
CA VAL A 668 48.62 -6.18 -11.40
C VAL A 668 47.69 -7.33 -11.78
N VAL A 669 46.50 -7.34 -11.19
CA VAL A 669 45.44 -8.29 -11.55
C VAL A 669 45.13 -8.08 -13.04
N LYS A 670 45.47 -9.08 -13.86
CA LYS A 670 44.87 -9.25 -15.18
C LYS A 670 43.43 -9.72 -14.94
N LEU A 671 42.48 -8.89 -15.36
CA LEU A 671 41.06 -9.24 -15.52
C LEU A 671 40.89 -10.46 -16.42
#